data_AF-A0AA88T2A7-F1
#
_entry.id   AF-A0AA88T2A7-F1
#
_cell.length_a   1.000
_cell.length_b   1.000
_cell.length_c   1.000
_cell.angle_alpha   90.00
_cell.angle_beta   90.00
_cell.angle_gamma   90.00
#
_symmetry.space_group_name_H-M   'P 1'
#
loop_
_entity.id
_entity.type
_entity.pdbx_description
1 polymer ?
#
loop_
_entity_poly.entity_id
_entity_poly.type
_entity_poly.pdbx_seq_one_letter_code
_entity_poly.pdbx_strand_id
1 'polypeptide(L)'
;MFSLTDSSLPQDGDKYSNDTSFRLFYFRFKETQNKTVDCCHPAVMSSYTCISCRVQFSDADVQRAHYKTDWHRYNLKRKVANMPPVTAENFQERVLAQRAAAEQQLADAHSLATCTTCNKKFSTDNAYNNHLQSHKHQQAEKKAVAAAQEAVQRMNEKNLEKGAELDKDAQNEAIQKVMREGLRQKQRQAHSGATPTDRQSRKRPEKAPRLEWFERQAKKIAQEEDDEVEEDAVDEEEWEDVDEEEEMEADEEQQMEEDSVATPAPAPGSIPVTDCLFCLHHSHSLSKNVAHMTKEHSFFIPDIEYLVDLRGLLAYLGEKVGFGKVCLWCNEKGKSFYSTEAVQAHMTDKSHCKLHTDGDAALEFADFYDFRSSYPDAHDGSDAEMKDGVLPEDKAVEFDDDTLELTLPSGAKIGHRSLMRYYKQRFGAERELVPVHNQRAVGRVLKQYRALGWAGESGKGSAVQQQKDMRYVQRMKSKWILRMGMNSNVTKQTHFRAQNRLARYCTIEHINVTICGENSKSCIMVVFQRFHQLRTLYFASRWLNPHTCSVTVHKTVTADRTRPRYTHDAAPTRRPFSRVMPEDINFFSQHLPGRTVTDPDVLESCNVDWLKSTKGSSVVLLRPKTTEEVSQILRYCNEKNLAVCPQGGNTGLVGGSVPVFDEIILSTALMNRVLAFDSISGIVTCQAGCVLESLSQYVEQHDFVMPLDLGAKGSCHIGGNVSTNAGGLRLLRYGSLRGTVLGLEVVLADGRVLDCLAKLRKDNTGYDVKQLFIGSEGTLGVITALSILCPRKPKSVNVAFLGCSSFQKLLETFQISRGMLGEILSAFEFLDASCMSLVEKHLGLVNPIAESPFYIVIETAGSNEAHDEEKLHNFLEKVMASSLVQDGTVATEEVKIKALWSIRERITEALRHDGYTYKYDISLPLEKIYDLVTDMRAHLGSQAKNVVGYGHVGDGNLHLNVTSPAGDAALLAAIEPYVYEWTRKWQGSISAEHGLGLKKRNYIYYSKSQEAVRLMADFKTMLDPKGILNPYKTLPDNIR
;
A
#
# COMPACT_ATOMS: atom_id res chain seq x y z
N MET A 1 -5.80 -46.44 44.59
CA MET A 1 -5.64 -46.26 46.05
C MET A 1 -4.34 -45.48 46.30
N PHE A 2 -4.37 -44.54 47.25
CA PHE A 2 -3.29 -43.96 48.09
C PHE A 2 -1.80 -44.04 47.65
N SER A 3 -0.95 -43.01 47.83
CA SER A 3 -1.14 -41.62 48.32
C SER A 3 0.17 -40.80 48.23
N LEU A 4 0.06 -39.46 48.36
CA LEU A 4 0.84 -38.50 49.21
C LEU A 4 2.28 -38.87 49.68
N THR A 5 3.26 -37.97 49.83
CA THR A 5 3.21 -36.56 50.32
C THR A 5 4.33 -35.64 49.76
N ASP A 6 3.94 -34.44 49.32
CA ASP A 6 4.35 -33.08 49.76
C ASP A 6 5.76 -32.69 50.31
N SER A 7 6.12 -31.42 49.99
CA SER A 7 6.70 -30.38 50.87
C SER A 7 8.19 -29.94 50.83
N SER A 8 8.36 -28.61 50.99
CA SER A 8 9.53 -27.81 51.43
C SER A 8 10.65 -27.38 50.44
N LEU A 9 10.50 -26.13 49.95
CA LEU A 9 11.55 -25.10 49.71
C LEU A 9 12.22 -24.68 51.06
N PRO A 10 13.28 -23.81 51.14
CA PRO A 10 13.65 -22.76 50.17
C PRO A 10 15.16 -22.37 50.02
N GLN A 11 15.41 -21.32 49.21
CA GLN A 11 16.48 -20.29 49.33
C GLN A 11 17.97 -20.68 49.12
N ASP A 12 18.84 -19.79 48.60
CA ASP A 12 18.61 -18.66 47.68
C ASP A 12 19.91 -18.18 47.01
N GLY A 13 19.74 -17.36 45.96
CA GLY A 13 20.73 -16.36 45.54
C GLY A 13 21.81 -16.78 44.54
N ASP A 14 22.46 -15.93 43.75
CA ASP A 14 22.51 -14.46 43.55
C ASP A 14 24.01 -14.10 43.37
N LYS A 15 24.47 -13.11 42.58
CA LYS A 15 23.83 -12.23 41.57
C LYS A 15 24.97 -11.49 40.82
N TYR A 16 24.60 -10.43 40.09
CA TYR A 16 25.42 -9.30 39.63
C TYR A 16 26.30 -9.56 38.39
N SER A 17 26.17 -8.87 37.24
CA SER A 17 25.72 -7.50 36.87
C SER A 17 26.72 -6.38 37.19
N ASN A 18 26.81 -5.40 36.28
CA ASN A 18 26.52 -3.97 36.54
C ASN A 18 26.61 -3.14 35.22
N ASP A 19 25.92 -2.01 34.99
CA ASP A 19 25.70 -0.77 35.81
C ASP A 19 27.00 0.10 35.82
N THR A 20 27.03 1.43 35.61
CA THR A 20 25.98 2.45 35.36
C THR A 20 26.56 3.75 34.74
N SER A 21 25.65 4.64 34.28
CA SER A 21 25.67 6.13 34.37
C SER A 21 26.92 6.99 34.08
N PHE A 22 26.73 8.10 33.37
CA PHE A 22 27.19 9.43 33.86
C PHE A 22 26.26 10.58 33.42
N ARG A 23 26.44 11.78 34.01
CA ARG A 23 25.55 12.95 33.91
C ARG A 23 26.03 14.04 32.93
N LEU A 24 25.04 14.71 32.32
CA LEU A 24 24.99 16.13 31.92
C LEU A 24 26.23 17.00 32.19
N PHE A 25 26.72 17.67 31.13
CA PHE A 25 27.05 19.09 31.17
C PHE A 25 26.72 19.77 29.83
N TYR A 26 26.45 21.07 29.85
CA TYR A 26 26.07 21.89 28.70
C TYR A 26 27.28 22.75 28.28
N PHE A 27 27.71 22.73 27.01
CA PHE A 27 27.87 23.93 26.15
C PHE A 27 28.63 23.68 24.82
N ARG A 28 28.10 24.34 23.77
CA ARG A 28 28.71 24.88 22.54
C ARG A 28 30.03 24.31 21.96
N PHE A 29 29.97 24.11 20.64
CA PHE A 29 31.08 24.30 19.69
C PHE A 29 31.95 25.54 19.99
N LYS A 30 33.26 25.40 19.76
CA LYS A 30 34.18 26.52 19.50
C LYS A 30 34.94 26.22 18.21
N GLU A 31 34.58 26.91 17.12
CA GLU A 31 35.51 27.15 16.01
C GLU A 31 36.37 28.39 16.31
N THR A 32 37.23 28.77 15.37
CA THR A 32 38.57 29.29 15.70
C THR A 32 38.80 30.79 15.44
N GLN A 33 39.94 31.25 15.99
CA GLN A 33 40.71 32.45 15.62
C GLN A 33 40.48 33.76 16.39
N ASN A 34 41.53 34.59 16.32
CA ASN A 34 41.75 35.81 17.11
C ASN A 34 41.15 37.05 16.45
N LYS A 35 40.63 37.99 17.28
CA LYS A 35 41.28 39.29 17.51
C LYS A 35 40.67 40.06 18.69
N THR A 36 41.37 41.11 19.09
CA THR A 36 41.28 41.88 20.34
C THR A 36 40.08 42.84 20.45
N VAL A 37 39.56 42.99 21.67
CA VAL A 37 39.31 44.24 22.45
C VAL A 37 38.69 45.44 21.67
N ASP A 38 37.60 46.10 22.08
CA ASP A 38 37.12 46.39 23.45
C ASP A 38 35.57 46.38 23.62
N CYS A 39 35.08 46.64 24.84
CA CYS A 39 33.69 46.42 25.27
C CYS A 39 32.70 47.59 25.03
N CYS A 40 31.55 47.29 24.39
CA CYS A 40 30.22 47.86 24.74
C CYS A 40 29.08 47.08 24.06
N HIS A 41 27.93 46.90 24.73
CA HIS A 41 26.78 46.11 24.22
C HIS A 41 25.74 47.01 23.52
N PRO A 42 25.02 46.51 22.50
CA PRO A 42 23.70 45.92 22.76
C PRO A 42 23.47 44.57 22.04
N ALA A 43 22.24 44.03 22.10
CA ALA A 43 21.89 42.64 21.77
C ALA A 43 21.65 42.37 20.27
N VAL A 44 21.83 41.11 19.86
CA VAL A 44 21.52 40.60 18.52
C VAL A 44 20.13 39.95 18.52
N MET A 45 19.23 40.40 17.65
CA MET A 45 17.87 39.89 17.53
C MET A 45 17.79 38.61 16.70
N SER A 46 16.93 37.67 17.09
CA SER A 46 16.54 36.51 16.28
C SER A 46 15.61 36.93 15.13
N SER A 47 16.01 36.73 13.88
CA SER A 47 15.21 37.14 12.72
C SER A 47 14.24 36.07 12.24
N TYR A 48 12.99 36.44 11.99
CA TYR A 48 11.94 35.55 11.50
C TYR A 48 11.80 35.67 9.98
N THR A 49 11.42 34.63 9.24
CA THR A 49 11.34 34.68 7.77
C THR A 49 10.13 33.93 7.21
N CYS A 50 9.67 34.32 6.01
CA CYS A 50 8.66 33.57 5.26
C CYS A 50 9.21 33.10 3.92
N ILE A 51 9.42 31.79 3.78
CA ILE A 51 9.99 31.16 2.57
C ILE A 51 9.10 31.39 1.34
N SER A 52 7.78 31.34 1.48
CA SER A 52 6.83 31.53 0.37
C SER A 52 6.78 32.96 -0.18
N CYS A 53 7.24 33.96 0.57
CA CYS A 53 7.29 35.37 0.13
C CYS A 53 8.72 35.94 0.10
N ARG A 54 9.73 35.17 0.51
CA ARG A 54 11.16 35.54 0.57
C ARG A 54 11.44 36.84 1.34
N VAL A 55 10.74 37.08 2.44
CA VAL A 55 10.91 38.27 3.30
C VAL A 55 11.19 37.90 4.75
N GLN A 56 11.99 38.75 5.40
CA GLN A 56 12.42 38.69 6.79
C GLN A 56 11.63 39.70 7.64
N PHE A 57 11.36 39.35 8.90
CA PHE A 57 10.59 40.14 9.85
C PHE A 57 11.38 40.29 11.15
N SER A 58 11.26 41.46 11.77
CA SER A 58 11.89 41.79 13.05
C SER A 58 11.28 41.06 14.25
N ASP A 59 10.06 40.53 14.11
CA ASP A 59 9.28 39.96 15.20
C ASP A 59 8.41 38.77 14.75
N ALA A 60 8.22 37.81 15.65
CA ALA A 60 7.39 36.63 15.43
C ALA A 60 5.90 36.97 15.22
N ASP A 61 5.37 38.00 15.88
CA ASP A 61 3.97 38.39 15.74
C ASP A 61 3.71 39.11 14.42
N VAL A 62 4.69 39.84 13.89
CA VAL A 62 4.63 40.36 12.52
C VAL A 62 4.68 39.23 11.50
N GLN A 63 5.48 38.18 11.72
CA GLN A 63 5.49 36.96 10.90
C GLN A 63 4.13 36.22 10.98
N ARG A 64 3.53 36.09 12.18
CA ARG A 64 2.20 35.48 12.38
C ARG A 64 1.06 36.31 11.77
N ALA A 65 1.20 37.63 11.73
CA ALA A 65 0.29 38.52 11.00
C ALA A 65 0.46 38.37 9.48
N HIS A 66 1.69 38.31 8.97
CA HIS A 66 1.98 38.14 7.54
C HIS A 66 1.29 36.91 6.93
N TYR A 67 1.29 35.76 7.62
CA TYR A 67 0.60 34.54 7.15
C TYR A 67 -0.92 34.72 6.95
N LYS A 68 -1.54 35.73 7.55
CA LYS A 68 -2.97 36.07 7.39
C LYS A 68 -3.24 37.07 6.25
N THR A 69 -2.19 37.69 5.68
CA THR A 69 -2.32 38.69 4.59
C THR A 69 -2.63 38.06 3.24
N ASP A 70 -3.35 38.81 2.40
CA ASP A 70 -3.67 38.33 1.05
C ASP A 70 -2.46 38.31 0.11
N TRP A 71 -1.42 39.11 0.37
CA TRP A 71 -0.12 39.00 -0.31
C TRP A 71 0.51 37.61 -0.07
N HIS A 72 0.50 37.12 1.18
CA HIS A 72 0.97 35.78 1.48
C HIS A 72 0.15 34.71 0.76
N ARG A 73 -1.18 34.80 0.82
CA ARG A 73 -2.09 33.86 0.13
C ARG A 73 -1.92 33.88 -1.39
N TYR A 74 -1.66 35.04 -1.98
CA TYR A 74 -1.41 35.21 -3.41
C TYR A 74 -0.11 34.54 -3.84
N ASN A 75 0.99 34.81 -3.13
CA ASN A 75 2.27 34.14 -3.39
C ASN A 75 2.24 32.63 -3.11
N LEU A 76 1.46 32.18 -2.10
CA LEU A 76 1.23 30.76 -1.86
C LEU A 76 0.50 30.09 -3.04
N LYS A 77 -0.56 30.71 -3.57
CA LYS A 77 -1.26 30.23 -4.78
C LYS A 77 -0.35 30.25 -6.01
N ARG A 78 0.50 31.26 -6.17
CA ARG A 78 1.51 31.30 -7.26
C ARG A 78 2.53 30.17 -7.12
N LYS A 79 3.02 29.89 -5.91
CA LYS A 79 3.91 28.76 -5.63
C LYS A 79 3.25 27.40 -5.96
N VAL A 80 1.97 27.22 -5.60
CA VAL A 80 1.20 26.00 -5.98
C VAL A 80 1.02 25.88 -7.50
N ALA A 81 1.01 27.00 -8.23
CA ALA A 81 0.98 27.04 -9.69
C ALA A 81 2.39 27.19 -10.33
N ASN A 82 3.47 26.82 -9.61
CA ASN A 82 4.88 26.89 -10.05
C ASN A 82 5.34 28.24 -10.64
N MET A 83 4.68 29.33 -10.27
CA MET A 83 5.05 30.69 -10.68
C MET A 83 5.91 31.39 -9.60
N PRO A 84 6.89 32.23 -10.00
CA PRO A 84 7.74 32.94 -9.06
C PRO A 84 6.94 33.92 -8.16
N PRO A 85 7.34 34.07 -6.88
CA PRO A 85 6.69 34.97 -5.94
C PRO A 85 6.92 36.44 -6.32
N VAL A 86 5.94 37.30 -6.01
CA VAL A 86 5.93 38.73 -6.33
C VAL A 86 6.28 39.52 -5.06
N THR A 87 7.11 40.56 -5.19
CA THR A 87 7.48 41.43 -4.05
C THR A 87 6.28 42.19 -3.49
N ALA A 88 6.43 42.79 -2.31
CA ALA A 88 5.35 43.52 -1.65
C ALA A 88 4.92 44.74 -2.48
N GLU A 89 5.86 45.50 -3.05
CA GLU A 89 5.58 46.67 -3.90
C GLU A 89 4.84 46.24 -5.17
N ASN A 90 5.36 45.26 -5.90
CA ASN A 90 4.74 44.75 -7.13
C ASN A 90 3.34 44.14 -6.86
N PHE A 91 3.08 43.61 -5.67
CA PHE A 91 1.73 43.18 -5.28
C PHE A 91 0.83 44.37 -4.94
N GLN A 92 1.34 45.37 -4.21
CA GLN A 92 0.63 46.61 -3.91
C GLN A 92 0.24 47.36 -5.19
N GLU A 93 1.15 47.50 -6.15
CA GLU A 93 0.89 48.07 -7.48
C GLU A 93 -0.17 47.28 -8.25
N ARG A 94 -0.10 45.94 -8.23
CA ARG A 94 -1.14 45.09 -8.86
C ARG A 94 -2.49 45.24 -8.17
N VAL A 95 -2.54 45.37 -6.84
CA VAL A 95 -3.78 45.63 -6.10
C VAL A 95 -4.30 47.04 -6.36
N LEU A 96 -3.44 48.04 -6.53
CA LEU A 96 -3.83 49.40 -6.92
C LEU A 96 -4.32 49.47 -8.37
N ALA A 97 -3.64 48.81 -9.31
CA ALA A 97 -4.08 48.70 -10.70
C ALA A 97 -5.39 47.89 -10.81
N GLN A 98 -5.54 46.83 -10.02
CA GLN A 98 -6.78 46.03 -9.97
C GLN A 98 -7.91 46.79 -9.24
N ARG A 99 -7.61 47.67 -8.29
CA ARG A 99 -8.59 48.61 -7.70
C ARG A 99 -8.98 49.71 -8.67
N ALA A 100 -8.03 50.34 -9.37
CA ALA A 100 -8.33 51.33 -10.40
C ALA A 100 -9.16 50.72 -11.54
N ALA A 101 -8.81 49.51 -12.00
CA ALA A 101 -9.61 48.76 -12.96
C ALA A 101 -10.99 48.36 -12.40
N ALA A 102 -11.10 48.01 -11.11
CA ALA A 102 -12.38 47.74 -10.46
C ALA A 102 -13.21 49.02 -10.22
N GLU A 103 -12.59 50.18 -10.02
CA GLU A 103 -13.23 51.48 -9.85
C GLU A 103 -13.71 52.02 -11.20
N GLN A 104 -12.95 51.81 -12.28
CA GLN A 104 -13.43 51.99 -13.65
C GLN A 104 -14.58 51.02 -13.96
N GLN A 105 -14.45 49.73 -13.66
CA GLN A 105 -15.53 48.76 -13.83
C GLN A 105 -16.75 49.04 -12.93
N LEU A 106 -16.60 49.71 -11.78
CA LEU A 106 -17.73 50.14 -10.92
C LEU A 106 -18.37 51.44 -11.40
N ALA A 107 -17.62 52.31 -12.09
CA ALA A 107 -18.18 53.45 -12.82
C ALA A 107 -18.98 52.96 -14.04
N ASP A 108 -18.44 51.99 -14.80
CA ASP A 108 -19.09 51.40 -15.97
C ASP A 108 -20.27 50.48 -15.60
N ALA A 109 -20.22 49.76 -14.47
CA ALA A 109 -21.27 48.84 -14.04
C ALA A 109 -22.52 49.51 -13.41
N HIS A 110 -22.64 50.84 -13.48
CA HIS A 110 -23.73 51.57 -12.81
C HIS A 110 -24.96 51.88 -13.69
N SER A 111 -25.12 51.20 -14.83
CA SER A 111 -26.34 51.22 -15.67
C SER A 111 -27.28 50.03 -15.39
N LEU A 112 -28.23 50.19 -14.47
CA LEU A 112 -29.22 49.16 -14.10
C LEU A 112 -30.31 48.94 -15.16
N ALA A 113 -30.04 48.09 -16.16
CA ALA A 113 -31.00 47.68 -17.18
C ALA A 113 -32.22 46.96 -16.58
N THR A 114 -33.29 47.73 -16.35
CA THR A 114 -34.59 47.24 -15.87
C THR A 114 -35.57 47.19 -17.04
N CYS A 115 -36.16 46.02 -17.29
CA CYS A 115 -37.15 45.85 -18.35
C CYS A 115 -38.46 46.51 -17.93
N THR A 116 -38.89 47.56 -18.63
CA THR A 116 -40.13 48.30 -18.34
C THR A 116 -41.38 47.44 -18.53
N THR A 117 -41.45 46.65 -19.62
CA THR A 117 -42.60 45.82 -19.98
C THR A 117 -42.86 44.65 -19.02
N CYS A 118 -41.81 44.07 -18.44
CA CYS A 118 -41.92 42.93 -17.51
C CYS A 118 -41.52 43.27 -16.06
N ASN A 119 -41.11 44.51 -15.79
CA ASN A 119 -40.60 45.04 -14.52
C ASN A 119 -39.49 44.18 -13.84
N LYS A 120 -38.72 43.44 -14.64
CA LYS A 120 -37.60 42.60 -14.18
C LYS A 120 -36.29 43.38 -14.25
N LYS A 121 -35.49 43.30 -13.18
CA LYS A 121 -34.14 43.87 -13.10
C LYS A 121 -33.11 42.82 -13.51
N PHE A 122 -32.15 43.21 -14.34
CA PHE A 122 -31.07 42.34 -14.80
C PHE A 122 -29.73 42.88 -14.32
N SER A 123 -28.82 41.98 -13.94
CA SER A 123 -27.50 42.32 -13.41
C SER A 123 -26.39 42.35 -14.47
N THR A 124 -26.72 42.02 -15.72
CA THR A 124 -25.82 42.07 -16.89
C THR A 124 -26.63 42.26 -18.17
N ASP A 125 -26.09 42.99 -19.15
CA ASP A 125 -26.80 43.25 -20.41
C ASP A 125 -27.04 41.98 -21.26
N ASN A 126 -26.16 40.98 -21.18
CA ASN A 126 -26.39 39.70 -21.85
C ASN A 126 -27.61 38.96 -21.27
N ALA A 127 -27.94 39.14 -19.98
CA ALA A 127 -29.17 38.61 -19.41
C ALA A 127 -30.41 39.46 -19.79
N TYR A 128 -30.23 40.77 -19.97
CA TYR A 128 -31.28 41.69 -20.43
C TYR A 128 -31.66 41.41 -21.91
N ASN A 129 -30.69 41.31 -22.80
CA ASN A 129 -30.90 41.07 -24.23
C ASN A 129 -31.54 39.70 -24.49
N ASN A 130 -31.11 38.65 -23.78
CA ASN A 130 -31.75 37.34 -23.83
C ASN A 130 -33.19 37.35 -23.26
N HIS A 131 -33.51 38.26 -22.33
CA HIS A 131 -34.88 38.44 -21.86
C HIS A 131 -35.78 39.07 -22.92
N LEU A 132 -35.32 40.11 -23.63
CA LEU A 132 -36.10 40.76 -24.70
C LEU A 132 -36.46 39.77 -25.82
N GLN A 133 -35.54 38.87 -26.18
CA GLN A 133 -35.77 37.83 -27.19
C GLN A 133 -36.65 36.66 -26.70
N SER A 134 -37.00 36.60 -25.41
CA SER A 134 -37.80 35.49 -24.87
C SER A 134 -39.26 35.56 -25.29
N HIS A 135 -39.84 34.43 -25.70
CA HIS A 135 -41.24 34.33 -26.14
C HIS A 135 -42.24 34.86 -25.08
N LYS A 136 -41.94 34.68 -23.79
CA LYS A 136 -42.76 35.22 -22.68
C LYS A 136 -42.71 36.75 -22.58
N HIS A 137 -41.59 37.39 -22.93
CA HIS A 137 -41.50 38.86 -23.04
C HIS A 137 -42.32 39.36 -24.24
N GLN A 138 -42.11 38.78 -25.42
CA GLN A 138 -42.82 39.15 -26.65
C GLN A 138 -44.35 38.94 -26.55
N GLN A 139 -44.82 37.92 -25.83
CA GLN A 139 -46.24 37.74 -25.52
C GLN A 139 -46.78 38.80 -24.54
N ALA A 140 -46.00 39.18 -23.52
CA ALA A 140 -46.39 40.23 -22.58
C ALA A 140 -46.46 41.60 -23.27
N GLU A 141 -45.49 41.90 -24.15
CA GLU A 141 -45.44 43.10 -24.96
C GLU A 141 -46.63 43.20 -25.92
N LYS A 142 -46.89 42.15 -26.72
CA LYS A 142 -48.08 42.10 -27.61
C LYS A 142 -49.40 42.29 -26.84
N LYS A 143 -49.50 41.74 -25.62
CA LYS A 143 -50.69 41.89 -24.77
C LYS A 143 -50.81 43.30 -24.16
N ALA A 144 -49.69 43.95 -23.84
CA ALA A 144 -49.67 45.34 -23.38
C ALA A 144 -50.03 46.31 -24.52
N VAL A 145 -49.54 46.09 -25.73
CA VAL A 145 -49.88 46.88 -26.93
C VAL A 145 -51.36 46.75 -27.26
N ALA A 146 -51.92 45.53 -27.25
CA ALA A 146 -53.36 45.32 -27.49
C ALA A 146 -54.24 46.04 -26.44
N ALA A 147 -53.88 45.95 -25.15
CA ALA A 147 -54.60 46.65 -24.09
C ALA A 147 -54.49 48.19 -24.20
N ALA A 148 -53.35 48.71 -24.66
CA ALA A 148 -53.18 50.13 -24.96
C ALA A 148 -54.03 50.57 -26.17
N GLN A 149 -54.14 49.74 -27.21
CA GLN A 149 -54.98 50.00 -28.37
C GLN A 149 -56.47 50.03 -28.01
N GLU A 150 -56.98 49.09 -27.22
CA GLU A 150 -58.35 49.17 -26.67
C GLU A 150 -58.58 50.43 -25.83
N ALA A 151 -57.61 50.82 -24.99
CA ALA A 151 -57.73 52.00 -24.14
C ALA A 151 -57.75 53.31 -24.96
N VAL A 152 -56.93 53.40 -26.02
CA VAL A 152 -56.95 54.53 -26.96
C VAL A 152 -58.23 54.55 -27.78
N GLN A 153 -58.75 53.40 -28.22
CA GLN A 153 -60.01 53.33 -28.96
C GLN A 153 -61.19 53.83 -28.12
N ARG A 154 -61.29 53.40 -26.85
CA ARG A 154 -62.31 53.88 -25.89
C ARG A 154 -62.13 55.35 -25.47
N MET A 155 -60.94 55.92 -25.62
CA MET A 155 -60.72 57.37 -25.43
C MET A 155 -61.07 58.16 -26.69
N ASN A 156 -60.79 57.65 -27.88
CA ASN A 156 -61.19 58.29 -29.14
C ASN A 156 -62.72 58.33 -29.30
N GLU A 157 -63.43 57.24 -28.94
CA GLU A 157 -64.89 57.21 -28.86
C GLU A 157 -65.44 58.34 -27.96
N LYS A 158 -64.86 58.54 -26.77
CA LYS A 158 -65.27 59.60 -25.82
C LYS A 158 -64.80 61.01 -26.17
N ASN A 159 -63.80 61.15 -27.02
CA ASN A 159 -63.36 62.46 -27.53
C ASN A 159 -64.17 62.88 -28.76
N LEU A 160 -64.70 61.93 -29.54
CA LEU A 160 -65.63 62.22 -30.64
C LEU A 160 -66.93 62.86 -30.15
N GLU A 161 -67.38 62.49 -28.93
CA GLU A 161 -68.50 63.15 -28.22
C GLU A 161 -68.20 64.58 -27.74
N LYS A 162 -66.96 65.08 -27.86
CA LYS A 162 -66.50 66.35 -27.26
C LYS A 162 -65.79 67.33 -28.20
N GLY A 163 -65.72 67.04 -29.50
CA GLY A 163 -65.57 68.07 -30.53
C GLY A 163 -64.28 68.92 -30.48
N ALA A 164 -63.12 68.28 -30.33
CA ALA A 164 -61.82 68.93 -30.50
C ALA A 164 -60.88 68.04 -31.35
N GLU A 165 -60.22 68.62 -32.34
CA GLU A 165 -59.16 67.96 -33.10
C GLU A 165 -57.89 67.79 -32.24
N LEU A 166 -57.12 66.74 -32.47
CA LEU A 166 -55.89 66.45 -31.71
C LEU A 166 -54.72 66.10 -32.62
N ASP A 167 -53.60 66.76 -32.32
CA ASP A 167 -52.28 66.52 -32.87
C ASP A 167 -51.72 65.14 -32.47
N LYS A 168 -50.97 64.51 -33.38
CA LYS A 168 -50.43 63.15 -33.22
C LYS A 168 -49.20 63.11 -32.30
N ASP A 169 -48.41 64.17 -32.24
CA ASP A 169 -47.21 64.18 -31.39
C ASP A 169 -47.58 64.34 -29.91
N ALA A 170 -48.61 65.14 -29.61
CA ALA A 170 -49.21 65.21 -28.27
C ALA A 170 -49.79 63.86 -27.78
N GLN A 171 -50.33 63.03 -28.68
CA GLN A 171 -50.81 61.67 -28.33
C GLN A 171 -49.66 60.74 -27.92
N ASN A 172 -48.53 60.78 -28.62
CA ASN A 172 -47.35 59.98 -28.27
C ASN A 172 -46.76 60.34 -26.90
N GLU A 173 -46.73 61.64 -26.55
CA GLU A 173 -46.22 62.08 -25.25
C GLU A 173 -47.14 61.66 -24.09
N ALA A 174 -48.46 61.70 -24.30
CA ALA A 174 -49.44 61.24 -23.31
C ALA A 174 -49.31 59.74 -22.99
N ILE A 175 -49.06 58.89 -24.00
CA ILE A 175 -48.87 57.44 -23.83
C ILE A 175 -47.66 57.13 -22.93
N GLN A 176 -46.54 57.85 -23.10
CA GLN A 176 -45.36 57.68 -22.24
C GLN A 176 -45.59 58.12 -20.79
N LYS A 177 -46.56 59.02 -20.55
CA LYS A 177 -46.89 59.54 -19.22
C LYS A 177 -47.72 58.53 -18.42
N VAL A 178 -48.74 57.94 -19.04
CA VAL A 178 -49.62 56.93 -18.41
C VAL A 178 -48.85 55.69 -17.96
N MET A 179 -47.92 55.18 -18.78
CA MET A 179 -47.04 54.06 -18.38
C MET A 179 -46.19 54.39 -17.13
N ARG A 180 -45.83 55.65 -16.93
CA ARG A 180 -44.97 56.12 -15.83
C ARG A 180 -45.73 56.26 -14.51
N GLU A 181 -47.03 56.58 -14.57
CA GLU A 181 -47.85 56.81 -13.38
C GLU A 181 -48.52 55.53 -12.84
N GLY A 182 -48.94 54.60 -13.72
CA GLY A 182 -49.55 53.33 -13.30
C GLY A 182 -48.66 52.45 -12.40
N LEU A 183 -47.33 52.52 -12.59
CA LEU A 183 -46.34 51.84 -11.74
C LEU A 183 -46.28 52.42 -10.31
N ARG A 184 -46.65 53.69 -10.12
CA ARG A 184 -46.45 54.44 -8.88
C ARG A 184 -47.57 54.21 -7.84
N GLN A 185 -48.74 53.73 -8.28
CA GLN A 185 -49.89 53.50 -7.40
C GLN A 185 -49.80 52.18 -6.61
N LYS A 186 -49.24 51.10 -7.20
CA LYS A 186 -49.10 49.80 -6.50
C LYS A 186 -48.04 49.78 -5.39
N GLN A 187 -47.17 50.78 -5.30
CA GLN A 187 -46.21 50.91 -4.19
C GLN A 187 -46.79 51.57 -2.91
N ARG A 188 -48.09 51.92 -2.88
CA ARG A 188 -48.72 52.60 -1.73
C ARG A 188 -49.72 51.75 -0.92
N GLN A 189 -49.88 50.46 -1.22
CA GLN A 189 -50.71 49.53 -0.44
C GLN A 189 -49.85 48.42 0.19
N ALA A 190 -49.01 48.79 1.16
CA ALA A 190 -48.21 47.83 1.95
C ALA A 190 -47.74 48.35 3.34
N HIS A 191 -47.68 49.67 3.57
CA HIS A 191 -47.08 50.26 4.78
C HIS A 191 -47.93 51.36 5.41
N SER A 192 -48.97 50.98 6.16
CA SER A 192 -49.62 51.79 7.19
C SER A 192 -50.50 50.90 8.08
N GLY A 193 -49.97 50.37 9.19
CA GLY A 193 -50.74 49.37 9.97
C GLY A 193 -50.04 48.72 11.18
N ALA A 194 -49.20 49.44 11.94
CA ALA A 194 -48.75 48.99 13.27
C ALA A 194 -48.36 50.18 14.15
N THR A 195 -48.95 50.29 15.34
CA THR A 195 -48.58 51.22 16.42
C THR A 195 -47.62 50.54 17.41
N PRO A 196 -46.91 51.29 18.27
CA PRO A 196 -45.74 50.77 18.97
C PRO A 196 -46.04 50.13 20.34
N THR A 197 -45.80 48.83 20.48
CA THR A 197 -45.62 48.14 21.78
C THR A 197 -44.46 47.15 21.72
N ASP A 198 -43.80 47.02 22.89
CA ASP A 198 -42.57 46.29 23.23
C ASP A 198 -41.34 46.41 22.27
N ARG A 199 -40.21 46.81 22.85
CA ARG A 199 -38.96 47.15 22.14
C ARG A 199 -37.81 46.25 22.59
N GLN A 200 -38.04 44.94 22.69
CA GLN A 200 -36.98 43.99 23.02
C GLN A 200 -35.93 43.93 21.92
N SER A 201 -34.67 44.18 22.28
CA SER A 201 -33.57 44.21 21.33
C SER A 201 -33.17 42.81 20.88
N ARG A 202 -33.64 42.37 19.71
CA ARG A 202 -33.03 41.23 18.99
C ARG A 202 -31.63 41.62 18.51
N LYS A 203 -30.64 41.45 19.39
CA LYS A 203 -29.23 41.38 19.00
C LYS A 203 -29.09 40.36 17.87
N ARG A 204 -28.26 40.67 16.87
CA ARG A 204 -27.78 39.66 15.92
C ARG A 204 -27.01 38.60 16.75
N PRO A 205 -27.30 37.30 16.61
CA PRO A 205 -26.57 36.27 17.35
C PRO A 205 -25.08 36.32 17.00
N GLU A 206 -24.22 36.05 17.99
CA GLU A 206 -22.76 36.14 17.85
C GLU A 206 -22.19 34.96 17.02
N LYS A 207 -22.92 33.84 16.97
CA LYS A 207 -22.68 32.72 16.06
C LYS A 207 -23.72 32.71 14.92
N ALA A 208 -23.46 31.92 13.88
CA ALA A 208 -24.41 31.68 12.80
C ALA A 208 -25.23 30.40 13.09
N PRO A 209 -26.53 30.33 12.75
CA PRO A 209 -27.38 29.17 13.06
C PRO A 209 -26.83 27.82 12.59
N ARG A 210 -26.15 27.81 11.44
CA ARG A 210 -25.45 26.62 10.91
C ARG A 210 -24.35 26.09 11.85
N LEU A 211 -23.63 26.96 12.56
CA LEU A 211 -22.61 26.56 13.54
C LEU A 211 -23.25 26.09 14.85
N GLU A 212 -24.30 26.78 15.29
CA GLU A 212 -25.06 26.40 16.49
C GLU A 212 -25.75 25.03 16.32
N TRP A 213 -26.19 24.70 15.10
CA TRP A 213 -26.70 23.37 14.76
C TRP A 213 -25.61 22.29 14.81
N PHE A 214 -24.43 22.52 14.23
CA PHE A 214 -23.32 21.56 14.35
C PHE A 214 -22.87 21.36 15.81
N GLU A 215 -22.80 22.44 16.61
CA GLU A 215 -22.50 22.34 18.05
C GLU A 215 -23.60 21.58 18.82
N ARG A 216 -24.86 21.65 18.39
CA ARG A 216 -25.97 20.89 18.97
C ARG A 216 -25.93 19.40 18.59
N GLN A 217 -25.63 19.09 17.34
CA GLN A 217 -25.51 17.71 16.86
C GLN A 217 -24.31 17.00 17.50
N ALA A 218 -23.16 17.68 17.62
CA ALA A 218 -22.01 17.16 18.36
C ALA A 218 -22.29 16.94 19.86
N LYS A 219 -23.22 17.72 20.45
CA LYS A 219 -23.68 17.51 21.82
C LYS A 219 -24.68 16.36 21.98
N LYS A 220 -25.57 16.13 21.00
CA LYS A 220 -26.46 14.95 21.02
C LYS A 220 -25.63 13.66 21.08
N ILE A 221 -24.69 13.50 20.16
CA ILE A 221 -23.79 12.34 20.10
C ILE A 221 -23.06 12.14 21.43
N ALA A 222 -22.46 13.19 21.98
CA ALA A 222 -21.71 13.13 23.24
C ALA A 222 -22.59 13.03 24.50
N GLN A 223 -23.92 13.08 24.38
CA GLN A 223 -24.86 12.91 25.49
C GLN A 223 -25.54 11.54 25.43
N GLU A 224 -25.83 11.06 24.21
CA GLU A 224 -26.14 9.64 23.97
C GLU A 224 -24.99 8.72 24.43
N GLU A 225 -23.72 9.15 24.31
CA GLU A 225 -22.53 8.45 24.85
C GLU A 225 -22.41 8.48 26.40
N ASP A 226 -23.12 9.38 27.10
CA ASP A 226 -23.13 9.47 28.57
C ASP A 226 -24.37 8.78 29.17
N ASP A 227 -25.55 8.92 28.53
CA ASP A 227 -26.82 8.31 28.99
C ASP A 227 -26.76 6.76 28.92
N GLU A 228 -26.07 6.19 27.91
CA GLU A 228 -25.74 4.75 27.78
C GLU A 228 -24.92 4.18 28.99
N VAL A 229 -24.49 5.00 29.96
CA VAL A 229 -23.67 4.59 31.11
C VAL A 229 -24.45 4.52 32.44
N GLU A 230 -25.67 5.07 32.52
CA GLU A 230 -26.51 4.99 33.75
C GLU A 230 -27.61 3.92 33.68
N GLU A 231 -28.06 3.47 32.49
CA GLU A 231 -29.07 2.40 32.37
C GLU A 231 -28.49 0.99 32.67
N ASP A 232 -27.19 0.77 32.39
CA ASP A 232 -26.43 -0.48 32.62
C ASP A 232 -26.24 -0.87 34.12
N ALA A 233 -26.94 -0.20 35.05
CA ALA A 233 -26.66 -0.24 36.49
C ALA A 233 -27.88 -0.50 37.40
N VAL A 234 -29.06 -0.76 36.83
CA VAL A 234 -30.34 -0.85 37.58
C VAL A 234 -31.21 -2.00 37.05
N ASP A 235 -31.79 -2.77 37.98
CA ASP A 235 -32.84 -3.79 37.82
C ASP A 235 -32.52 -5.09 37.03
N GLU A 236 -31.66 -5.94 37.60
CA GLU A 236 -31.95 -7.38 37.66
C GLU A 236 -32.92 -7.64 38.85
N GLU A 237 -34.24 -7.80 38.63
CA GLU A 237 -35.10 -8.46 39.64
C GLU A 237 -36.44 -9.03 39.08
N GLU A 238 -36.47 -10.37 38.90
CA GLU A 238 -37.60 -11.28 39.19
C GLU A 238 -38.84 -11.39 38.22
N TRP A 239 -39.58 -12.51 38.39
CA TRP A 239 -40.96 -12.84 37.91
C TRP A 239 -41.20 -13.73 36.66
N GLU A 240 -40.93 -15.03 36.87
CA GLU A 240 -41.79 -16.22 36.63
C GLU A 240 -42.34 -16.60 35.23
N ASP A 241 -42.33 -17.92 34.97
CA ASP A 241 -42.78 -18.59 33.75
C ASP A 241 -44.31 -18.69 33.60
N VAL A 242 -44.82 -18.51 32.38
CA VAL A 242 -46.11 -19.09 31.92
C VAL A 242 -45.99 -19.53 30.45
N ASP A 243 -45.83 -20.83 30.22
CA ASP A 243 -46.07 -21.46 28.91
C ASP A 243 -47.59 -21.56 28.64
N GLU A 244 -48.04 -21.21 27.43
CA GLU A 244 -49.19 -21.90 26.80
C GLU A 244 -49.17 -21.72 25.27
N GLU A 245 -49.58 -22.76 24.55
CA GLU A 245 -49.56 -22.85 23.08
C GLU A 245 -50.88 -22.31 22.47
N GLU A 246 -50.85 -21.78 21.24
CA GLU A 246 -51.82 -22.17 20.19
C GLU A 246 -51.44 -21.63 18.79
N GLU A 247 -51.81 -22.39 17.75
CA GLU A 247 -51.72 -22.00 16.33
C GLU A 247 -53.07 -21.43 15.83
N MET A 248 -53.06 -20.50 14.87
CA MET A 248 -53.90 -20.58 13.65
C MET A 248 -53.68 -19.45 12.64
N GLU A 249 -54.05 -19.73 11.38
CA GLU A 249 -54.12 -18.77 10.26
C GLU A 249 -55.45 -17.98 10.28
N ALA A 250 -55.45 -16.73 9.79
CA ALA A 250 -56.62 -16.08 9.17
C ALA A 250 -56.24 -14.83 8.36
N ASP A 251 -57.00 -14.54 7.30
CA ASP A 251 -56.80 -13.42 6.37
C ASP A 251 -57.49 -12.09 6.81
N GLU A 252 -57.06 -11.01 6.15
CA GLU A 252 -57.75 -9.72 5.90
C GLU A 252 -58.98 -9.32 6.78
N GLU A 253 -58.79 -8.37 7.72
CA GLU A 253 -59.39 -7.01 7.67
C GLU A 253 -59.18 -6.20 8.98
N GLN A 254 -58.28 -5.21 8.94
CA GLN A 254 -58.43 -4.01 9.78
C GLN A 254 -57.65 -2.80 9.24
N GLN A 255 -58.38 -1.74 8.88
CA GLN A 255 -57.83 -0.38 8.79
C GLN A 255 -58.17 0.37 10.09
N MET A 256 -57.32 1.34 10.44
CA MET A 256 -57.41 2.22 11.63
C MET A 256 -56.95 1.57 12.95
N GLU A 257 -55.64 1.59 13.21
CA GLU A 257 -55.01 2.31 14.35
C GLU A 257 -53.50 2.06 14.34
N GLU A 258 -52.70 3.05 13.91
CA GLU A 258 -51.24 2.93 13.76
C GLU A 258 -50.55 4.33 13.84
N ASP A 259 -50.99 5.19 14.79
CA ASP A 259 -50.50 6.58 14.93
C ASP A 259 -50.52 7.07 16.41
N SER A 260 -50.50 6.14 17.38
CA SER A 260 -50.69 6.39 18.82
C SER A 260 -49.43 6.22 19.69
N VAL A 261 -48.26 5.96 19.10
CA VAL A 261 -46.98 6.00 19.84
C VAL A 261 -46.67 7.45 20.23
N ALA A 262 -46.56 7.71 21.53
CA ALA A 262 -46.28 9.05 22.05
C ALA A 262 -44.94 9.58 21.51
N THR A 263 -44.93 10.81 21.01
CA THR A 263 -43.74 11.37 20.34
C THR A 263 -43.14 12.54 21.12
N PRO A 264 -41.80 12.60 21.27
CA PRO A 264 -41.14 13.75 21.86
C PRO A 264 -41.39 14.99 21.00
N ALA A 265 -41.70 16.11 21.65
CA ALA A 265 -42.10 17.34 20.96
C ALA A 265 -40.99 17.84 20.01
N PRO A 266 -41.34 18.28 18.77
CA PRO A 266 -40.34 18.71 17.79
C PRO A 266 -39.51 19.88 18.32
N ALA A 267 -38.18 19.76 18.17
CA ALA A 267 -37.24 20.72 18.71
C ALA A 267 -37.52 22.15 18.21
N PRO A 268 -37.52 23.18 19.09
CA PRO A 268 -37.98 24.52 18.73
C PRO A 268 -37.18 25.09 17.55
N GLY A 269 -37.84 25.18 16.38
CA GLY A 269 -37.28 25.68 15.14
C GLY A 269 -37.09 24.64 14.02
N SER A 270 -37.29 23.34 14.24
CA SER A 270 -37.35 22.35 13.15
C SER A 270 -38.64 22.48 12.33
N ILE A 271 -38.61 22.07 11.06
CA ILE A 271 -39.82 21.89 10.24
C ILE A 271 -40.48 20.55 10.63
N PRO A 272 -41.78 20.51 10.98
CA PRO A 272 -42.50 19.26 11.24
C PRO A 272 -42.52 18.30 10.03
N VAL A 273 -42.57 16.98 10.28
CA VAL A 273 -42.57 15.97 9.20
C VAL A 273 -43.84 15.99 8.33
N THR A 274 -44.88 16.70 8.75
CA THR A 274 -46.12 16.98 8.00
C THR A 274 -46.07 18.27 7.17
N ASP A 275 -45.06 19.12 7.36
CA ASP A 275 -44.84 20.36 6.61
C ASP A 275 -43.81 20.17 5.50
N CYS A 276 -44.00 20.86 4.37
CA CYS A 276 -43.11 20.78 3.23
C CYS A 276 -41.73 21.41 3.53
N LEU A 277 -40.65 20.67 3.27
CA LEU A 277 -39.29 21.17 3.49
C LEU A 277 -38.95 22.39 2.62
N PHE A 278 -39.67 22.62 1.51
CA PHE A 278 -39.33 23.62 0.50
C PHE A 278 -40.33 24.78 0.36
N CYS A 279 -41.53 24.69 0.96
CA CYS A 279 -42.54 25.75 0.92
C CYS A 279 -43.51 25.69 2.12
N LEU A 280 -44.47 26.61 2.20
CA LEU A 280 -45.44 26.73 3.30
C LEU A 280 -46.65 25.78 3.20
N HIS A 281 -46.50 24.61 2.57
CA HIS A 281 -47.58 23.63 2.43
C HIS A 281 -47.57 22.64 3.62
N HIS A 282 -48.70 22.56 4.32
CA HIS A 282 -48.97 21.54 5.34
C HIS A 282 -49.75 20.37 4.72
N SER A 283 -49.42 19.14 5.10
CA SER A 283 -50.06 17.91 4.62
C SER A 283 -50.47 16.98 5.77
N HIS A 284 -51.73 16.55 5.75
CA HIS A 284 -52.37 15.75 6.82
C HIS A 284 -51.77 14.35 7.08
N SER A 285 -50.75 13.91 6.33
CA SER A 285 -49.98 12.71 6.67
C SER A 285 -48.61 12.70 5.97
N LEU A 286 -47.66 11.94 6.53
CA LEU A 286 -46.28 11.85 6.05
C LEU A 286 -46.19 11.52 4.55
N SER A 287 -46.91 10.48 4.10
CA SER A 287 -46.93 10.05 2.70
C SER A 287 -47.50 11.12 1.76
N LYS A 288 -48.48 11.93 2.22
CA LYS A 288 -49.04 13.05 1.44
C LYS A 288 -48.04 14.20 1.33
N ASN A 289 -47.29 14.50 2.39
CA ASN A 289 -46.22 15.50 2.36
C ASN A 289 -45.10 15.09 1.38
N VAL A 290 -44.62 13.84 1.44
CA VAL A 290 -43.63 13.31 0.50
C VAL A 290 -44.15 13.36 -0.95
N ALA A 291 -45.42 13.00 -1.18
CA ALA A 291 -46.05 13.10 -2.49
C ALA A 291 -46.10 14.54 -3.03
N HIS A 292 -46.40 15.52 -2.17
CA HIS A 292 -46.36 16.95 -2.51
C HIS A 292 -44.93 17.41 -2.85
N MET A 293 -43.95 17.11 -1.99
CA MET A 293 -42.54 17.44 -2.21
C MET A 293 -42.00 16.83 -3.52
N THR A 294 -42.43 15.62 -3.86
CA THR A 294 -42.05 14.94 -5.11
C THR A 294 -42.65 15.66 -6.33
N LYS A 295 -43.95 16.03 -6.27
CA LYS A 295 -44.66 16.64 -7.42
C LYS A 295 -44.33 18.11 -7.65
N GLU A 296 -44.39 18.94 -6.61
CA GLU A 296 -44.23 20.40 -6.73
C GLU A 296 -42.75 20.85 -6.70
N HIS A 297 -41.87 20.04 -6.08
CA HIS A 297 -40.46 20.41 -5.87
C HIS A 297 -39.45 19.42 -6.48
N SER A 298 -39.91 18.36 -7.15
CA SER A 298 -39.05 17.33 -7.77
C SER A 298 -38.05 16.70 -6.78
N PHE A 299 -38.44 16.59 -5.51
CA PHE A 299 -37.67 15.93 -4.47
C PHE A 299 -37.90 14.41 -4.52
N PHE A 300 -36.81 13.67 -4.73
CA PHE A 300 -36.80 12.21 -4.68
C PHE A 300 -35.83 11.77 -3.59
N ILE A 301 -36.23 10.77 -2.81
CA ILE A 301 -35.35 10.09 -1.85
C ILE A 301 -34.58 9.00 -2.62
N PRO A 302 -33.23 9.05 -2.67
CA PRO A 302 -32.41 8.00 -3.29
C PRO A 302 -32.63 6.65 -2.63
N ASP A 303 -32.46 5.57 -3.39
CA ASP A 303 -32.34 4.18 -2.90
C ASP A 303 -33.40 3.76 -1.87
N ILE A 304 -34.63 4.28 -2.02
CA ILE A 304 -35.76 4.14 -1.09
C ILE A 304 -36.16 2.68 -0.79
N GLU A 305 -35.73 1.72 -1.61
CA GLU A 305 -35.94 0.29 -1.41
C GLU A 305 -35.09 -0.28 -0.25
N TYR A 306 -34.11 0.49 0.24
CA TYR A 306 -33.23 0.19 1.38
C TYR A 306 -33.42 1.15 2.56
N LEU A 307 -34.41 2.04 2.52
CA LEU A 307 -34.67 3.01 3.58
C LEU A 307 -35.48 2.36 4.71
N VAL A 308 -34.91 2.27 5.93
CA VAL A 308 -35.60 1.66 7.08
C VAL A 308 -36.41 2.68 7.89
N ASP A 309 -35.88 3.90 8.10
CA ASP A 309 -36.61 4.97 8.79
C ASP A 309 -36.81 6.24 7.94
N LEU A 310 -37.94 6.25 7.23
CA LEU A 310 -38.45 7.42 6.50
C LEU A 310 -38.83 8.60 7.43
N ARG A 311 -39.21 8.34 8.69
CA ARG A 311 -39.72 9.34 9.62
C ARG A 311 -38.57 10.11 10.28
N GLY A 312 -37.55 9.41 10.77
CA GLY A 312 -36.32 10.00 11.29
C GLY A 312 -35.54 10.75 10.22
N LEU A 313 -35.41 10.20 9.00
CA LEU A 313 -34.76 10.91 7.89
C LEU A 313 -35.45 12.25 7.60
N LEU A 314 -36.79 12.27 7.53
CA LEU A 314 -37.53 13.52 7.28
C LEU A 314 -37.50 14.48 8.48
N ALA A 315 -37.47 13.98 9.72
CA ALA A 315 -37.29 14.81 10.91
C ALA A 315 -35.88 15.44 10.95
N TYR A 316 -34.85 14.68 10.60
CA TYR A 316 -33.46 15.16 10.50
C TYR A 316 -33.31 16.25 9.45
N LEU A 317 -33.86 16.04 8.26
CA LEU A 317 -33.90 17.06 7.19
C LEU A 317 -34.71 18.29 7.63
N GLY A 318 -35.78 18.10 8.41
CA GLY A 318 -36.55 19.15 9.06
C GLY A 318 -35.75 19.96 10.09
N GLU A 319 -34.83 19.34 10.85
CA GLU A 319 -33.89 20.05 11.74
C GLU A 319 -32.80 20.78 10.95
N LYS A 320 -32.23 20.15 9.91
CA LYS A 320 -31.14 20.70 9.07
C LYS A 320 -31.58 21.92 8.26
N VAL A 321 -32.78 21.87 7.65
CA VAL A 321 -33.38 23.01 6.92
C VAL A 321 -34.03 24.00 7.89
N GLY A 322 -34.78 23.51 8.88
CA GLY A 322 -35.55 24.31 9.82
C GLY A 322 -34.71 25.06 10.84
N PHE A 323 -33.87 24.37 11.62
CA PHE A 323 -33.05 24.97 12.67
C PHE A 323 -31.71 25.44 12.12
N GLY A 324 -30.95 24.55 11.46
CA GLY A 324 -29.61 24.85 10.95
C GLY A 324 -29.57 25.84 9.78
N LYS A 325 -30.71 26.08 9.12
CA LYS A 325 -30.85 26.90 7.90
C LYS A 325 -29.86 26.46 6.79
N VAL A 326 -29.65 25.15 6.65
CA VAL A 326 -28.70 24.56 5.69
C VAL A 326 -29.42 24.08 4.44
N CYS A 327 -28.87 24.39 3.27
CA CYS A 327 -29.36 23.88 1.98
C CYS A 327 -28.88 22.44 1.76
N LEU A 328 -29.81 21.52 1.46
CA LEU A 328 -29.54 20.08 1.32
C LEU A 328 -28.54 19.72 0.20
N TRP A 329 -28.42 20.56 -0.85
CA TRP A 329 -27.53 20.30 -1.99
C TRP A 329 -26.18 21.02 -1.91
N CYS A 330 -26.13 22.27 -1.43
CA CYS A 330 -24.90 23.08 -1.41
C CYS A 330 -23.81 22.56 -0.47
N ASN A 331 -24.21 21.76 0.53
CA ASN A 331 -23.37 21.20 1.60
C ASN A 331 -22.38 22.23 2.20
N GLU A 332 -21.20 21.80 2.67
CA GLU A 332 -20.32 22.61 3.50
C GLU A 332 -19.87 23.94 2.87
N LYS A 333 -19.79 23.98 1.54
CA LYS A 333 -19.19 25.06 0.75
C LYS A 333 -20.19 26.19 0.44
N GLY A 334 -21.45 26.04 0.85
CA GLY A 334 -22.51 27.03 0.66
C GLY A 334 -22.45 28.25 1.60
N LYS A 335 -23.12 29.35 1.19
CA LYS A 335 -23.38 30.52 2.06
C LYS A 335 -24.26 30.11 3.24
N SER A 336 -24.01 30.67 4.43
CA SER A 336 -24.90 30.51 5.58
C SER A 336 -26.16 31.38 5.44
N PHE A 337 -27.32 30.81 5.77
CA PHE A 337 -28.61 31.51 5.80
C PHE A 337 -28.99 31.87 7.25
N TYR A 338 -29.87 32.86 7.41
CA TYR A 338 -30.29 33.38 8.71
C TYR A 338 -31.82 33.29 8.94
N SER A 339 -32.57 32.77 7.97
CA SER A 339 -34.01 32.49 8.11
C SER A 339 -34.40 31.26 7.26
N THR A 340 -35.54 30.66 7.56
CA THR A 340 -36.04 29.43 6.91
C THR A 340 -36.49 29.72 5.48
N GLU A 341 -37.25 30.80 5.35
CA GLU A 341 -37.77 31.36 4.11
C GLU A 341 -36.62 31.69 3.14
N ALA A 342 -35.48 32.18 3.66
CA ALA A 342 -34.29 32.44 2.86
C ALA A 342 -33.58 31.17 2.34
N VAL A 343 -33.60 30.06 3.10
CA VAL A 343 -33.03 28.79 2.62
C VAL A 343 -34.00 28.07 1.67
N GLN A 344 -35.31 28.11 1.94
CA GLN A 344 -36.36 27.57 1.06
C GLN A 344 -36.43 28.31 -0.28
N ALA A 345 -36.38 29.65 -0.26
CA ALA A 345 -36.28 30.47 -1.47
C ALA A 345 -35.00 30.14 -2.26
N HIS A 346 -33.85 30.02 -1.59
CA HIS A 346 -32.61 29.59 -2.28
C HIS A 346 -32.74 28.20 -2.92
N MET A 347 -33.36 27.25 -2.21
CA MET A 347 -33.50 25.88 -2.69
C MET A 347 -34.44 25.79 -3.91
N THR A 348 -35.53 26.54 -3.90
CA THR A 348 -36.45 26.63 -5.04
C THR A 348 -35.88 27.45 -6.20
N ASP A 349 -35.33 28.64 -5.96
CA ASP A 349 -34.68 29.51 -6.99
C ASP A 349 -33.48 28.85 -7.70
N LYS A 350 -32.87 27.83 -7.09
CA LYS A 350 -31.71 27.10 -7.63
C LYS A 350 -31.99 25.63 -7.93
N SER A 351 -33.23 25.16 -7.82
CA SER A 351 -33.59 23.74 -7.98
C SER A 351 -32.73 22.78 -7.12
N HIS A 352 -32.27 23.26 -5.96
CA HIS A 352 -31.51 22.51 -4.97
C HIS A 352 -32.42 21.70 -4.01
N CYS A 353 -33.59 21.28 -4.49
CA CYS A 353 -34.57 20.45 -3.77
C CYS A 353 -34.24 18.96 -3.91
N LYS A 354 -32.98 18.59 -3.66
CA LYS A 354 -32.45 17.21 -3.76
C LYS A 354 -31.45 16.93 -2.65
N LEU A 355 -31.29 15.66 -2.29
CA LEU A 355 -30.26 15.16 -1.37
C LEU A 355 -28.92 15.03 -2.12
N HIS A 356 -27.84 15.59 -1.56
CA HIS A 356 -26.49 15.41 -2.10
C HIS A 356 -25.84 14.16 -1.48
N THR A 357 -25.90 13.03 -2.19
CA THR A 357 -25.37 11.74 -1.76
C THR A 357 -23.94 11.45 -2.26
N ASP A 358 -23.28 12.38 -2.94
CA ASP A 358 -21.94 12.14 -3.49
C ASP A 358 -20.82 12.18 -2.41
N GLY A 359 -19.98 11.16 -2.40
CA GLY A 359 -18.75 11.09 -1.60
C GLY A 359 -19.01 11.07 -0.09
N ASP A 360 -18.19 11.81 0.66
CA ASP A 360 -18.25 11.83 2.14
C ASP A 360 -19.59 12.37 2.69
N ALA A 361 -20.44 12.98 1.85
CA ALA A 361 -21.79 13.40 2.22
C ALA A 361 -22.78 12.22 2.41
N ALA A 362 -22.53 11.06 1.78
CA ALA A 362 -23.36 9.87 1.96
C ALA A 362 -23.37 9.36 3.41
N LEU A 363 -22.27 9.58 4.14
CA LEU A 363 -22.11 9.17 5.54
C LEU A 363 -23.14 9.86 6.46
N GLU A 364 -23.60 11.08 6.12
CA GLU A 364 -24.58 11.84 6.92
C GLU A 364 -25.97 11.17 6.98
N PHE A 365 -26.29 10.31 6.02
CA PHE A 365 -27.59 9.64 5.92
C PHE A 365 -27.51 8.13 6.14
N ALA A 366 -26.30 7.59 6.36
CA ALA A 366 -26.04 6.15 6.37
C ALA A 366 -26.77 5.37 7.47
N ASP A 367 -27.21 6.04 8.54
CA ASP A 367 -27.88 5.41 9.68
C ASP A 367 -29.41 5.28 9.50
N PHE A 368 -29.98 5.84 8.42
CA PHE A 368 -31.41 5.71 8.07
C PHE A 368 -31.70 4.59 7.05
N TYR A 369 -30.66 3.94 6.51
CA TYR A 369 -30.75 2.95 5.44
C TYR A 369 -30.10 1.62 5.84
N ASP A 370 -30.76 0.51 5.50
CA ASP A 370 -30.21 -0.82 5.63
C ASP A 370 -30.11 -1.50 4.26
N PHE A 371 -28.88 -1.75 3.83
CA PHE A 371 -28.55 -2.39 2.57
C PHE A 371 -28.25 -3.89 2.71
N ARG A 372 -28.48 -4.52 3.87
CA ARG A 372 -28.19 -5.96 4.10
C ARG A 372 -28.89 -6.88 3.10
N SER A 373 -30.08 -6.52 2.64
CA SER A 373 -30.85 -7.23 1.59
C SER A 373 -30.27 -7.11 0.16
N SER A 374 -29.20 -6.35 -0.06
CA SER A 374 -28.58 -6.13 -1.38
C SER A 374 -27.32 -6.99 -1.66
N TYR A 375 -26.90 -7.80 -0.68
CA TYR A 375 -25.73 -8.67 -0.84
C TYR A 375 -26.08 -9.94 -1.63
N PRO A 376 -25.19 -10.45 -2.51
CA PRO A 376 -25.47 -11.63 -3.33
C PRO A 376 -25.82 -12.87 -2.50
N ASP A 377 -25.28 -12.95 -1.29
CA ASP A 377 -25.39 -14.08 -0.38
C ASP A 377 -26.77 -14.15 0.33
N ALA A 378 -27.69 -13.21 0.04
CA ALA A 378 -29.05 -13.16 0.60
C ALA A 378 -30.09 -13.98 -0.19
N HIS A 379 -29.70 -14.66 -1.29
CA HIS A 379 -30.59 -15.48 -2.11
C HIS A 379 -29.94 -16.78 -2.61
N ASP A 380 -29.86 -17.77 -1.73
CA ASP A 380 -30.26 -19.15 -2.04
C ASP A 380 -31.26 -19.57 -0.94
N GLY A 381 -32.47 -19.96 -1.33
CA GLY A 381 -33.63 -19.91 -0.44
C GLY A 381 -34.14 -21.26 0.04
N SER A 382 -33.94 -21.57 1.33
CA SER A 382 -34.81 -22.47 2.09
C SER A 382 -34.65 -22.26 3.61
N ASP A 383 -35.27 -21.21 4.14
CA ASP A 383 -35.78 -21.18 5.51
C ASP A 383 -37.05 -20.31 5.50
N ALA A 384 -38.20 -20.98 5.53
CA ALA A 384 -39.46 -20.36 5.88
C ALA A 384 -39.66 -20.50 7.40
N GLU A 385 -40.32 -19.52 8.01
CA GLU A 385 -40.90 -19.66 9.36
C GLU A 385 -39.91 -19.99 10.49
N MET A 386 -38.83 -19.22 10.61
CA MET A 386 -38.23 -18.95 11.92
C MET A 386 -38.98 -17.78 12.59
N LYS A 387 -39.91 -18.12 13.48
CA LYS A 387 -40.42 -17.22 14.54
C LYS A 387 -39.33 -17.00 15.60
N ASP A 388 -39.57 -16.06 16.51
CA ASP A 388 -38.69 -15.75 17.64
C ASP A 388 -38.46 -16.96 18.57
N GLY A 389 -37.25 -17.04 19.15
CA GLY A 389 -36.95 -17.88 20.32
C GLY A 389 -36.06 -19.11 20.09
N VAL A 390 -35.39 -19.52 21.18
CA VAL A 390 -34.63 -20.77 21.35
C VAL A 390 -33.44 -20.99 20.40
N LEU A 391 -32.27 -20.47 20.82
CA LEU A 391 -30.98 -21.04 20.42
C LEU A 391 -30.75 -22.37 21.16
N PRO A 392 -30.21 -23.43 20.51
CA PRO A 392 -29.79 -24.64 21.22
C PRO A 392 -28.61 -24.39 22.15
N GLU A 393 -28.70 -24.89 23.39
CA GLU A 393 -27.64 -24.80 24.40
C GLU A 393 -26.45 -25.75 24.11
N ASP A 394 -25.46 -25.73 25.01
CA ASP A 394 -24.28 -26.61 25.05
C ASP A 394 -23.26 -26.48 23.90
N LYS A 395 -22.49 -25.39 23.95
CA LYS A 395 -21.18 -25.47 24.65
C LYS A 395 -20.59 -24.09 24.95
N ALA A 396 -20.88 -23.59 26.15
CA ALA A 396 -20.22 -22.41 26.69
C ALA A 396 -18.71 -22.62 26.83
N VAL A 397 -17.95 -21.52 26.71
CA VAL A 397 -16.51 -21.52 26.97
C VAL A 397 -16.31 -21.06 28.41
N GLU A 398 -16.03 -22.00 29.32
CA GLU A 398 -15.78 -21.68 30.73
C GLU A 398 -14.54 -20.78 30.87
N PHE A 399 -14.73 -19.68 31.59
CA PHE A 399 -13.69 -18.73 31.98
C PHE A 399 -13.52 -18.79 33.50
N ASP A 400 -12.31 -19.15 33.94
CA ASP A 400 -11.97 -19.21 35.37
C ASP A 400 -11.34 -17.87 35.80
N ASP A 401 -12.13 -17.03 36.48
CA ASP A 401 -11.70 -15.70 36.93
C ASP A 401 -10.54 -15.72 37.95
N ASP A 402 -10.39 -16.81 38.72
CA ASP A 402 -9.33 -16.93 39.73
C ASP A 402 -7.98 -17.34 39.12
N THR A 403 -7.97 -18.11 38.02
CA THR A 403 -6.72 -18.52 37.35
C THR A 403 -6.40 -17.80 36.03
N LEU A 404 -7.40 -17.18 35.39
CA LEU A 404 -7.31 -16.51 34.09
C LEU A 404 -6.76 -17.41 32.95
N GLU A 405 -7.12 -18.70 32.99
CA GLU A 405 -6.88 -19.66 31.90
C GLU A 405 -8.16 -19.92 31.09
N LEU A 406 -8.12 -19.70 29.78
CA LEU A 406 -9.21 -20.07 28.88
C LEU A 406 -9.14 -21.56 28.56
N THR A 407 -10.23 -22.30 28.78
CA THR A 407 -10.32 -23.73 28.40
C THR A 407 -11.23 -23.90 27.19
N LEU A 408 -10.70 -24.41 26.08
CA LEU A 408 -11.47 -24.64 24.85
C LEU A 408 -12.28 -25.95 24.93
N PRO A 409 -13.37 -26.12 24.15
CA PRO A 409 -14.16 -27.36 24.09
C PRO A 409 -13.40 -28.64 23.67
N SER A 410 -12.13 -28.52 23.29
CA SER A 410 -11.19 -29.62 23.04
C SER A 410 -10.34 -30.02 24.25
N GLY A 411 -10.56 -29.43 25.43
CA GLY A 411 -9.77 -29.64 26.65
C GLY A 411 -8.40 -28.95 26.67
N ALA A 412 -8.12 -28.06 25.71
CA ALA A 412 -6.87 -27.31 25.65
C ALA A 412 -6.97 -26.01 26.47
N LYS A 413 -6.01 -25.78 27.38
CA LYS A 413 -5.91 -24.58 28.20
C LYS A 413 -4.91 -23.57 27.65
N ILE A 414 -5.23 -22.28 27.74
CA ILE A 414 -4.37 -21.16 27.32
C ILE A 414 -4.37 -20.05 28.38
N GLY A 415 -3.20 -19.72 28.92
CA GLY A 415 -3.00 -18.56 29.81
C GLY A 415 -1.58 -17.99 29.67
N HIS A 416 -1.46 -16.67 29.45
CA HIS A 416 -0.17 -15.98 29.58
C HIS A 416 -0.35 -14.48 29.91
N ARG A 417 0.27 -14.05 31.01
CA ARG A 417 0.17 -12.71 31.63
C ARG A 417 0.44 -11.48 30.73
N SER A 418 0.94 -11.65 29.51
CA SER A 418 1.15 -10.56 28.56
C SER A 418 -0.14 -10.03 27.91
N LEU A 419 -1.23 -10.82 27.91
CA LEU A 419 -2.48 -10.47 27.22
C LEU A 419 -3.36 -9.46 27.99
N MET A 420 -3.03 -9.19 29.26
CA MET A 420 -3.66 -8.16 30.13
C MET A 420 -3.79 -6.76 29.49
N ARG A 421 -2.97 -6.44 28.48
CA ARG A 421 -3.00 -5.15 27.75
C ARG A 421 -3.95 -5.14 26.54
N TYR A 422 -4.43 -6.30 26.10
CA TYR A 422 -5.40 -6.44 25.01
C TYR A 422 -6.81 -6.65 25.58
N TYR A 423 -6.99 -7.53 26.57
CA TYR A 423 -8.30 -7.77 27.19
C TYR A 423 -8.82 -6.59 28.04
N LYS A 424 -7.99 -5.59 28.36
CA LYS A 424 -8.42 -4.32 28.97
C LYS A 424 -8.78 -3.22 27.95
N GLN A 425 -8.98 -3.57 26.68
CA GLN A 425 -9.57 -2.68 25.69
C GLN A 425 -11.09 -2.80 25.77
N ARG A 426 -11.75 -1.84 26.44
CA ARG A 426 -13.19 -1.63 26.25
C ARG A 426 -13.41 -1.20 24.80
N PHE A 427 -13.92 -2.11 23.99
CA PHE A 427 -14.74 -1.73 22.85
C PHE A 427 -16.09 -1.27 23.41
N GLY A 428 -16.67 -0.20 22.87
CA GLY A 428 -18.06 0.14 23.17
C GLY A 428 -18.98 -0.95 22.62
N ALA A 429 -20.18 -1.09 23.18
CA ALA A 429 -21.19 -1.99 22.66
C ALA A 429 -21.47 -1.69 21.18
N GLU A 430 -21.89 -2.71 20.42
CA GLU A 430 -22.41 -2.45 19.08
C GLU A 430 -23.76 -1.73 19.24
N ARG A 431 -23.90 -0.54 18.62
CA ARG A 431 -25.20 0.16 18.55
C ARG A 431 -26.18 -0.68 17.72
N GLU A 432 -26.93 -1.56 18.37
CA GLU A 432 -28.16 -2.12 17.84
C GLU A 432 -29.20 -1.00 17.73
N LEU A 433 -29.20 -0.32 16.58
CA LEU A 433 -30.30 0.53 16.15
C LEU A 433 -31.55 -0.34 15.95
N VAL A 434 -32.33 -0.56 17.01
CA VAL A 434 -33.61 -1.29 16.99
C VAL A 434 -34.51 -0.68 15.89
N PRO A 435 -34.71 -1.34 14.73
CA PRO A 435 -35.30 -0.66 13.58
C PRO A 435 -36.83 -0.70 13.69
N VAL A 436 -37.43 0.39 14.14
CA VAL A 436 -38.89 0.56 14.16
C VAL A 436 -39.44 0.39 12.74
N HIS A 437 -40.12 -0.73 12.50
CA HIS A 437 -40.26 -1.34 11.17
C HIS A 437 -41.27 -0.63 10.24
N ASN A 438 -40.89 0.55 9.73
CA ASN A 438 -41.77 1.45 8.97
C ASN A 438 -42.03 1.02 7.49
N GLN A 439 -41.87 -0.28 7.19
CA GLN A 439 -41.95 -0.83 5.83
C GLN A 439 -43.27 -0.48 5.12
N ARG A 440 -44.39 -0.47 5.86
CA ARG A 440 -45.73 -0.11 5.37
C ARG A 440 -45.81 1.32 4.82
N ALA A 441 -45.01 2.27 5.33
CA ALA A 441 -44.96 3.64 4.81
C ALA A 441 -44.05 3.74 3.57
N VAL A 442 -42.86 3.12 3.63
CA VAL A 442 -41.86 3.11 2.55
C VAL A 442 -42.45 2.47 1.28
N GLY A 443 -43.08 1.30 1.41
CA GLY A 443 -43.73 0.61 0.29
C GLY A 443 -44.89 1.38 -0.36
N ARG A 444 -45.58 2.25 0.39
CA ARG A 444 -46.61 3.16 -0.16
C ARG A 444 -45.98 4.28 -1.01
N VAL A 445 -44.87 4.87 -0.57
CA VAL A 445 -44.13 5.88 -1.36
C VAL A 445 -43.50 5.27 -2.60
N LEU A 446 -42.89 4.08 -2.49
CA LEU A 446 -42.29 3.36 -3.62
C LEU A 446 -43.31 3.04 -4.72
N LYS A 447 -44.50 2.54 -4.36
CA LYS A 447 -45.61 2.33 -5.31
C LYS A 447 -46.01 3.63 -6.01
N GLN A 448 -46.00 4.76 -5.30
CA GLN A 448 -46.31 6.07 -5.87
C GLN A 448 -45.21 6.61 -6.80
N TYR A 449 -43.94 6.35 -6.51
CA TYR A 449 -42.82 6.71 -7.41
C TYR A 449 -42.90 5.91 -8.71
N ARG A 450 -43.09 4.59 -8.63
CA ARG A 450 -43.31 3.72 -9.80
C ARG A 450 -44.51 4.18 -10.65
N ALA A 451 -45.61 4.62 -10.02
CA ALA A 451 -46.78 5.16 -10.70
C ALA A 451 -46.56 6.55 -11.36
N LEU A 452 -45.51 7.29 -10.98
CA LEU A 452 -45.10 8.55 -11.63
C LEU A 452 -44.08 8.34 -12.76
N GLY A 453 -43.85 7.10 -13.18
CA GLY A 453 -42.86 6.75 -14.20
C GLY A 453 -41.42 6.67 -13.68
N TRP A 454 -41.21 6.83 -12.36
CA TRP A 454 -39.92 6.55 -11.74
C TRP A 454 -39.77 5.04 -11.55
N ALA A 455 -39.31 4.36 -12.60
CA ALA A 455 -38.44 3.23 -12.38
C ALA A 455 -37.12 3.76 -11.80
N GLY A 456 -36.63 3.16 -10.72
CA GLY A 456 -35.24 3.37 -10.30
C GLY A 456 -34.27 2.94 -11.41
N GLU A 457 -32.98 3.27 -11.27
CA GLU A 457 -31.98 2.99 -12.31
C GLU A 457 -31.57 1.50 -12.40
N SER A 458 -32.55 0.59 -12.47
CA SER A 458 -32.39 -0.86 -12.74
C SER A 458 -31.88 -1.17 -14.17
N GLY A 459 -31.21 -0.21 -14.83
CA GLY A 459 -30.28 -0.50 -15.91
C GLY A 459 -29.04 -1.18 -15.33
N LYS A 460 -28.57 -2.26 -15.98
CA LYS A 460 -27.55 -3.20 -15.46
C LYS A 460 -26.16 -2.60 -15.13
N GLY A 461 -25.98 -1.29 -15.20
CA GLY A 461 -24.78 -0.58 -14.74
C GLY A 461 -24.86 -0.01 -13.31
N SER A 462 -26.05 0.33 -12.80
CA SER A 462 -26.15 1.14 -11.56
C SER A 462 -25.81 0.36 -10.28
N ALA A 463 -26.28 -0.88 -10.17
CA ALA A 463 -25.98 -1.76 -9.01
C ALA A 463 -24.47 -1.95 -8.74
N VAL A 464 -23.64 -1.94 -9.79
CA VAL A 464 -22.18 -2.07 -9.69
C VAL A 464 -21.52 -0.77 -9.22
N GLN A 465 -22.20 0.36 -9.34
CA GLN A 465 -21.77 1.65 -8.78
C GLN A 465 -22.28 1.80 -7.33
N GLN A 466 -23.57 1.54 -7.08
CA GLN A 466 -24.17 1.51 -5.74
C GLN A 466 -23.34 0.62 -4.77
N GLN A 467 -23.02 -0.63 -5.15
CA GLN A 467 -22.18 -1.52 -4.31
C GLN A 467 -20.74 -0.99 -4.08
N LYS A 468 -20.17 -0.17 -4.98
CA LYS A 468 -18.84 0.43 -4.75
C LYS A 468 -18.92 1.57 -3.76
N ASP A 469 -19.93 2.43 -3.91
CA ASP A 469 -20.10 3.62 -3.10
C ASP A 469 -20.56 3.24 -1.68
N MET A 470 -21.42 2.23 -1.52
CA MET A 470 -21.69 1.59 -0.22
C MET A 470 -20.44 0.98 0.42
N ARG A 471 -19.61 0.25 -0.35
CA ARG A 471 -18.32 -0.29 0.16
C ARG A 471 -17.25 0.78 0.41
N TYR A 472 -17.41 1.98 -0.13
CA TYR A 472 -16.65 3.17 0.24
C TYR A 472 -17.17 3.76 1.56
N VAL A 473 -18.49 3.95 1.68
CA VAL A 473 -19.19 4.44 2.89
C VAL A 473 -18.88 3.56 4.10
N GLN A 474 -19.05 2.23 4.02
CA GLN A 474 -18.65 1.31 5.10
C GLN A 474 -17.17 1.49 5.49
N ARG A 475 -16.26 1.49 4.51
CA ARG A 475 -14.81 1.62 4.75
C ARG A 475 -14.43 2.98 5.34
N MET A 476 -15.22 4.03 5.10
CA MET A 476 -15.05 5.33 5.74
C MET A 476 -15.71 5.38 7.13
N LYS A 477 -16.88 4.76 7.35
CA LYS A 477 -17.50 4.62 8.67
C LYS A 477 -16.56 3.87 9.64
N SER A 478 -16.00 2.72 9.24
CA SER A 478 -14.97 2.01 10.03
C SER A 478 -13.72 2.86 10.30
N LYS A 479 -13.23 3.62 9.31
CA LYS A 479 -12.09 4.55 9.49
C LYS A 479 -12.42 5.71 10.43
N TRP A 480 -13.65 6.20 10.43
CA TRP A 480 -14.10 7.31 11.25
C TRP A 480 -14.28 6.88 12.69
N ILE A 481 -14.92 5.74 12.94
CA ILE A 481 -15.02 5.08 14.26
C ILE A 481 -13.63 4.85 14.86
N LEU A 482 -12.70 4.23 14.11
CA LEU A 482 -11.30 4.06 14.55
C LEU A 482 -10.62 5.39 14.90
N ARG A 483 -10.96 6.48 14.20
CA ARG A 483 -10.37 7.81 14.43
C ARG A 483 -11.01 8.54 15.62
N MET A 484 -12.28 8.29 15.93
CA MET A 484 -12.94 8.73 17.15
C MET A 484 -12.34 8.02 18.38
N GLY A 485 -12.24 6.69 18.37
CA GLY A 485 -11.63 5.92 19.46
C GLY A 485 -10.14 6.23 19.73
N MET A 486 -9.41 6.76 18.73
CA MET A 486 -8.08 7.34 18.92
C MET A 486 -8.09 8.72 19.60
N ASN A 487 -9.14 9.52 19.44
CA ASN A 487 -9.28 10.83 20.07
C ASN A 487 -9.81 10.73 21.52
N SER A 488 -10.70 9.78 21.81
CA SER A 488 -11.22 9.49 23.16
C SER A 488 -10.18 8.86 24.10
N ASN A 489 -8.97 8.57 23.62
CA ASN A 489 -7.89 7.93 24.37
C ASN A 489 -7.17 8.91 25.33
N VAL A 490 -7.86 9.33 26.40
CA VAL A 490 -7.37 10.32 27.38
C VAL A 490 -6.33 9.72 28.35
N THR A 491 -5.17 9.32 27.83
CA THR A 491 -3.97 8.96 28.63
C THR A 491 -3.00 10.15 28.74
N LYS A 492 -3.49 11.29 29.21
CA LYS A 492 -2.66 12.47 29.57
C LYS A 492 -1.84 12.21 30.84
N GLN A 493 -0.83 11.34 30.76
CA GLN A 493 0.20 11.22 31.80
C GLN A 493 1.49 11.96 31.42
N THR A 494 1.40 13.29 31.44
CA THR A 494 2.59 14.12 31.68
C THR A 494 2.98 13.97 33.15
N HIS A 495 3.90 13.05 33.48
CA HIS A 495 4.88 13.13 34.58
C HIS A 495 5.63 11.80 34.74
N PHE A 496 6.96 11.81 34.62
CA PHE A 496 7.81 10.80 35.26
C PHE A 496 8.89 11.51 36.08
N ARG A 497 9.02 11.12 37.35
CA ARG A 497 9.76 11.89 38.37
C ARG A 497 11.11 11.25 38.64
N ALA A 498 12.20 11.94 38.28
CA ALA A 498 13.54 11.41 38.46
C ALA A 498 14.00 11.44 39.92
N GLN A 499 14.51 10.31 40.41
CA GLN A 499 15.35 10.20 41.61
C GLN A 499 16.58 9.35 41.27
N ASN A 500 17.72 9.61 41.92
CA ASN A 500 19.00 8.96 41.61
C ASN A 500 19.81 8.74 42.91
N ARG A 501 20.73 7.77 42.90
CA ARG A 501 21.38 7.16 44.07
C ARG A 501 22.29 8.13 44.86
N LEU A 502 22.54 7.75 46.12
CA LEU A 502 23.73 8.08 46.91
C LEU A 502 24.39 6.78 47.40
N ALA A 503 25.67 6.81 47.76
CA ALA A 503 26.48 5.62 48.03
C ALA A 503 27.49 5.78 49.19
N ARG A 504 27.87 4.66 49.83
CA ARG A 504 29.01 4.46 50.74
C ARG A 504 29.48 2.99 50.60
N TYR A 505 30.71 2.70 50.16
CA TYR A 505 32.03 2.74 50.85
C TYR A 505 32.34 1.50 51.72
N CYS A 506 33.29 0.66 51.27
CA CYS A 506 34.42 0.19 52.09
C CYS A 506 35.57 -0.43 51.27
N THR A 507 36.76 -0.47 51.87
CA THR A 507 38.09 -0.96 51.42
C THR A 507 38.23 -2.51 51.54
N ILE A 508 39.31 -3.27 51.21
CA ILE A 508 40.78 -3.14 50.95
C ILE A 508 41.27 -4.51 50.33
N GLU A 509 42.43 -4.85 49.71
CA GLU A 509 43.67 -4.22 49.15
C GLU A 509 44.47 -5.25 48.27
N HIS A 510 45.57 -4.82 47.59
CA HIS A 510 46.80 -5.59 47.20
C HIS A 510 46.72 -6.87 46.29
N ILE A 511 47.69 -7.27 45.42
CA ILE A 511 49.11 -6.92 45.11
C ILE A 511 49.39 -6.79 43.57
N ASN A 512 50.40 -5.98 43.24
CA ASN A 512 51.09 -5.69 41.95
C ASN A 512 51.41 -6.85 40.95
N VAL A 513 51.54 -6.49 39.65
CA VAL A 513 52.77 -6.67 38.82
C VAL A 513 52.96 -5.42 37.93
N THR A 514 54.22 -5.07 37.60
CA THR A 514 54.67 -3.80 36.99
C THR A 514 54.67 -3.77 35.45
N ILE A 515 54.44 -2.60 34.85
CA ILE A 515 54.71 -2.32 33.42
C ILE A 515 56.07 -1.62 33.28
N CYS A 516 56.85 -2.03 32.27
CA CYS A 516 58.00 -1.26 31.76
C CYS A 516 57.86 -1.05 30.25
N GLY A 517 58.48 0.01 29.75
CA GLY A 517 58.72 0.24 28.32
C GLY A 517 59.52 1.52 28.12
N GLU A 518 60.18 1.67 26.97
CA GLU A 518 60.44 2.98 26.35
C GLU A 518 60.99 2.89 24.91
N ASN A 519 60.56 3.84 24.08
CA ASN A 519 61.29 4.58 23.03
C ASN A 519 62.27 3.91 22.04
N SER A 520 61.97 4.09 20.74
CA SER A 520 62.89 4.74 19.78
C SER A 520 62.10 5.39 18.61
N LYS A 521 62.76 6.15 17.71
CA LYS A 521 62.12 7.09 16.75
C LYS A 521 62.72 7.01 15.32
N SER A 522 62.03 7.66 14.37
CA SER A 522 62.53 8.26 13.10
C SER A 522 62.91 7.32 11.93
N CYS A 523 62.96 7.74 10.65
CA CYS A 523 62.18 8.71 9.83
C CYS A 523 62.61 8.59 8.33
N ILE A 524 61.94 9.28 7.39
CA ILE A 524 62.35 9.56 5.97
C ILE A 524 62.31 8.34 5.00
N MET A 525 62.23 8.43 3.65
CA MET A 525 61.33 9.13 2.69
C MET A 525 61.77 8.77 1.23
N VAL A 526 60.92 9.03 0.22
CA VAL A 526 61.28 9.47 -1.18
C VAL A 526 61.64 8.47 -2.33
N VAL A 527 60.72 8.42 -3.33
CA VAL A 527 60.90 8.52 -4.82
C VAL A 527 61.18 7.29 -5.75
N PHE A 528 60.10 6.83 -6.42
CA PHE A 528 59.72 7.04 -7.85
C PHE A 528 60.59 6.61 -9.07
N GLN A 529 59.87 6.30 -10.18
CA GLN A 529 60.24 6.17 -11.63
C GLN A 529 60.56 4.76 -12.20
N ARG A 530 60.23 4.41 -13.48
CA ARG A 530 59.16 4.80 -14.45
C ARG A 530 59.18 3.86 -15.69
N PHE A 531 58.10 3.89 -16.51
CA PHE A 531 58.04 3.57 -17.97
C PHE A 531 58.15 2.07 -18.40
N HIS A 532 57.13 1.49 -19.07
CA HIS A 532 56.85 1.40 -20.54
C HIS A 532 57.59 0.23 -21.26
N GLN A 533 57.12 -0.42 -22.33
CA GLN A 533 56.03 -0.20 -23.30
C GLN A 533 55.69 -1.53 -24.08
N LEU A 534 54.49 -1.67 -24.68
CA LEU A 534 54.20 -2.42 -25.95
C LEU A 534 54.39 -3.97 -26.02
N ARG A 535 53.74 -4.81 -26.87
CA ARG A 535 52.48 -4.75 -27.68
C ARG A 535 52.09 -6.15 -28.26
N THR A 536 50.79 -6.38 -28.54
CA THR A 536 50.18 -7.20 -29.64
C THR A 536 50.45 -8.72 -29.89
N LEU A 537 49.35 -9.50 -29.79
CA LEU A 537 48.73 -10.41 -30.80
C LEU A 537 49.23 -11.86 -31.13
N TYR A 538 48.28 -12.81 -30.96
CA TYR A 538 47.75 -13.82 -31.94
C TYR A 538 48.32 -15.25 -32.14
N PHE A 539 47.43 -16.22 -31.85
CA PHE A 539 46.98 -17.39 -32.66
C PHE A 539 47.85 -18.66 -32.95
N ALA A 540 47.20 -19.82 -32.67
CA ALA A 540 46.94 -20.98 -33.58
C ALA A 540 47.55 -22.40 -33.32
N SER A 541 46.65 -23.40 -33.39
CA SER A 541 46.77 -24.80 -33.90
C SER A 541 47.90 -25.75 -33.43
N ARG A 542 47.66 -26.86 -32.69
CA ARG A 542 46.90 -28.12 -32.97
C ARG A 542 47.70 -29.23 -33.71
N TRP A 543 47.70 -30.46 -33.12
CA TRP A 543 47.88 -31.83 -33.70
C TRP A 543 49.17 -32.67 -33.41
N LEU A 544 48.91 -33.93 -32.96
CA LEU A 544 49.51 -35.25 -33.31
C LEU A 544 50.96 -35.69 -32.93
N ASN A 545 51.04 -36.71 -32.04
CA ASN A 545 51.54 -38.11 -32.24
C ASN A 545 52.93 -38.43 -32.88
N PRO A 546 53.50 -39.65 -32.70
CA PRO A 546 53.49 -40.57 -31.53
C PRO A 546 54.80 -41.40 -31.28
N HIS A 547 54.88 -42.10 -30.14
CA HIS A 547 55.80 -43.25 -29.81
C HIS A 547 57.34 -42.96 -29.76
N THR A 548 58.24 -43.75 -29.13
CA THR A 548 58.22 -45.08 -28.46
C THR A 548 58.97 -45.09 -27.09
N CYS A 549 58.74 -46.17 -26.31
CA CYS A 549 59.43 -46.72 -25.12
C CYS A 549 60.96 -46.47 -24.93
N SER A 550 61.57 -46.61 -23.73
CA SER A 550 61.05 -46.85 -22.35
C SER A 550 62.16 -46.84 -21.28
N VAL A 551 61.89 -46.35 -20.05
CA VAL A 551 62.50 -46.80 -18.78
C VAL A 551 61.45 -46.71 -17.65
N THR A 552 61.52 -47.61 -16.65
CA THR A 552 60.58 -47.71 -15.52
C THR A 552 60.78 -46.61 -14.46
N VAL A 553 59.69 -46.12 -13.86
CA VAL A 553 59.70 -45.17 -12.73
C VAL A 553 58.73 -45.63 -11.63
N HIS A 554 59.09 -45.46 -10.36
CA HIS A 554 58.23 -45.80 -9.21
C HIS A 554 56.99 -44.88 -9.14
N LYS A 555 55.83 -45.46 -8.80
CA LYS A 555 54.56 -44.72 -8.64
C LYS A 555 54.56 -43.86 -7.37
N THR A 556 54.94 -42.60 -7.48
CA THR A 556 54.40 -41.55 -6.60
C THR A 556 52.96 -41.23 -6.99
N VAL A 557 52.05 -41.15 -6.01
CA VAL A 557 50.64 -40.81 -6.25
C VAL A 557 50.52 -39.30 -6.49
N THR A 558 50.35 -38.90 -7.75
CA THR A 558 49.97 -37.54 -8.11
C THR A 558 48.50 -37.31 -7.75
N ALA A 559 48.21 -36.38 -6.84
CA ALA A 559 46.84 -36.00 -6.52
C ALA A 559 46.14 -35.36 -7.74
N ASP A 560 45.08 -35.99 -8.23
CA ASP A 560 44.31 -35.49 -9.37
C ASP A 560 43.64 -34.15 -9.02
N ARG A 561 44.02 -33.09 -9.75
CA ARG A 561 43.40 -31.77 -9.67
C ARG A 561 42.52 -31.58 -10.89
N THR A 562 41.30 -31.06 -10.66
CA THR A 562 40.32 -30.53 -11.64
C THR A 562 39.17 -31.42 -12.15
N ARG A 563 38.91 -32.60 -11.56
CA ARG A 563 37.63 -33.33 -11.78
C ARG A 563 36.67 -33.17 -10.60
N PRO A 564 35.37 -32.82 -10.82
CA PRO A 564 34.35 -32.91 -9.78
C PRO A 564 34.19 -34.36 -9.33
N ARG A 565 34.13 -34.59 -8.01
CA ARG A 565 33.77 -35.90 -7.45
C ARG A 565 32.29 -36.18 -7.68
N TYR A 566 31.93 -37.45 -7.75
CA TYR A 566 30.53 -37.84 -7.79
C TYR A 566 29.87 -37.50 -6.45
N THR A 567 28.65 -36.97 -6.48
CA THR A 567 27.95 -36.50 -5.28
C THR A 567 27.83 -37.61 -4.23
N HIS A 568 27.64 -38.86 -4.66
CA HIS A 568 27.46 -40.01 -3.79
C HIS A 568 28.64 -40.31 -2.85
N ASP A 569 29.83 -39.78 -3.10
CA ASP A 569 30.98 -39.89 -2.18
C ASP A 569 30.73 -39.20 -0.82
N ALA A 570 29.72 -38.30 -0.74
CA ALA A 570 29.31 -37.59 0.47
C ALA A 570 27.79 -37.40 0.60
N ALA A 571 26.99 -38.16 -0.16
CA ALA A 571 25.52 -38.05 -0.20
C ALA A 571 24.84 -39.03 0.78
N PRO A 572 23.54 -38.85 1.09
CA PRO A 572 22.78 -39.86 1.84
C PRO A 572 22.55 -41.09 0.95
N THR A 573 22.42 -42.27 1.56
CA THR A 573 22.26 -43.54 0.85
C THR A 573 21.13 -43.50 -0.19
N ARG A 574 21.40 -44.04 -1.39
CA ARG A 574 20.40 -44.12 -2.47
C ARG A 574 19.14 -44.86 -1.97
N ARG A 575 18.02 -44.13 -1.91
CA ARG A 575 16.67 -44.66 -1.67
C ARG A 575 16.30 -45.78 -2.66
N PRO A 576 15.37 -46.70 -2.31
CA PRO A 576 15.02 -47.89 -3.10
C PRO A 576 14.11 -47.58 -4.30
N PHE A 577 14.49 -46.58 -5.10
CA PHE A 577 13.92 -46.34 -6.42
C PHE A 577 14.35 -47.45 -7.39
N SER A 578 13.54 -47.70 -8.42
CA SER A 578 13.94 -48.50 -9.57
C SER A 578 15.17 -47.90 -10.27
N ARG A 579 15.80 -48.67 -11.16
CA ARG A 579 16.79 -48.17 -12.12
C ARG A 579 16.17 -48.16 -13.51
N VAL A 580 16.60 -47.21 -14.34
CA VAL A 580 16.12 -47.10 -15.73
C VAL A 580 16.52 -48.33 -16.54
N MET A 581 15.54 -49.02 -17.11
CA MET A 581 15.72 -50.18 -17.98
C MET A 581 15.58 -49.80 -19.47
N PRO A 582 16.04 -50.65 -20.42
CA PRO A 582 15.84 -50.42 -21.86
C PRO A 582 14.36 -50.25 -22.27
N GLU A 583 13.44 -50.91 -21.55
CA GLU A 583 11.99 -50.75 -21.72
C GLU A 583 11.52 -49.32 -21.42
N ASP A 584 12.04 -48.71 -20.34
CA ASP A 584 11.70 -47.34 -19.95
C ASP A 584 12.26 -46.34 -20.96
N ILE A 585 13.50 -46.56 -21.43
CA ILE A 585 14.12 -45.74 -22.49
C ILE A 585 13.30 -45.84 -23.79
N ASN A 586 12.79 -47.02 -24.14
CA ASN A 586 11.91 -47.21 -25.28
C ASN A 586 10.57 -46.47 -25.09
N PHE A 587 9.91 -46.61 -23.93
CA PHE A 587 8.69 -45.86 -23.60
C PHE A 587 8.89 -44.35 -23.76
N PHE A 588 9.95 -43.79 -23.15
CA PHE A 588 10.25 -42.37 -23.27
C PHE A 588 10.57 -41.98 -24.72
N SER A 589 11.31 -42.80 -25.47
CA SER A 589 11.67 -42.52 -26.87
C SER A 589 10.47 -42.55 -27.84
N GLN A 590 9.44 -43.35 -27.54
CA GLN A 590 8.17 -43.36 -28.28
C GLN A 590 7.35 -42.08 -28.04
N HIS A 591 7.30 -41.57 -26.81
CA HIS A 591 6.57 -40.35 -26.45
C HIS A 591 7.37 -39.06 -26.76
N LEU A 592 8.70 -39.12 -26.69
CA LEU A 592 9.64 -38.02 -26.95
C LEU A 592 10.60 -38.35 -28.11
N PRO A 593 10.11 -38.54 -29.34
CA PRO A 593 10.96 -38.86 -30.49
C PRO A 593 12.03 -37.79 -30.70
N GLY A 594 13.29 -38.21 -30.76
CA GLY A 594 14.49 -37.35 -30.85
C GLY A 594 14.79 -36.49 -29.61
N ARG A 595 14.05 -36.66 -28.51
CA ARG A 595 14.10 -35.78 -27.32
C ARG A 595 14.44 -36.50 -26.01
N THR A 596 14.30 -37.82 -25.95
CA THR A 596 15.03 -38.69 -25.02
C THR A 596 16.52 -38.71 -25.39
N VAL A 597 17.40 -38.42 -24.45
CA VAL A 597 18.86 -38.36 -24.65
C VAL A 597 19.56 -39.28 -23.67
N THR A 598 20.32 -40.23 -24.19
CA THR A 598 21.13 -41.21 -23.43
C THR A 598 22.63 -41.10 -23.76
N ASP A 599 23.03 -40.07 -24.52
CA ASP A 599 24.41 -39.79 -24.91
C ASP A 599 25.23 -39.30 -23.70
N PRO A 600 26.28 -40.02 -23.27
CA PRO A 600 27.11 -39.64 -22.12
C PRO A 600 27.73 -38.25 -22.24
N ASP A 601 28.15 -37.82 -23.43
CA ASP A 601 28.85 -36.54 -23.62
C ASP A 601 27.89 -35.35 -23.43
N VAL A 602 26.62 -35.52 -23.79
CA VAL A 602 25.56 -34.53 -23.50
C VAL A 602 25.19 -34.57 -22.02
N LEU A 603 25.03 -35.77 -21.47
CA LEU A 603 24.62 -36.00 -20.06
C LEU A 603 25.64 -35.48 -19.04
N GLU A 604 26.94 -35.48 -19.36
CA GLU A 604 27.98 -34.90 -18.49
C GLU A 604 27.67 -33.45 -18.11
N SER A 605 27.18 -32.65 -19.07
CA SER A 605 26.85 -31.24 -18.86
C SER A 605 25.60 -31.03 -17.97
N CYS A 606 24.61 -31.92 -18.04
CA CYS A 606 23.38 -31.86 -17.26
C CYS A 606 23.53 -32.48 -15.85
N ASN A 607 24.53 -33.34 -15.64
CA ASN A 607 24.81 -33.95 -14.35
C ASN A 607 25.64 -33.07 -13.40
N VAL A 608 26.34 -32.03 -13.88
CA VAL A 608 27.25 -31.18 -13.07
C VAL A 608 26.61 -29.84 -12.72
N ASP A 609 26.71 -29.41 -11.46
CA ASP A 609 26.15 -28.11 -11.02
C ASP A 609 26.99 -26.91 -11.50
N TRP A 610 26.40 -25.70 -11.50
CA TRP A 610 27.05 -24.49 -12.01
C TRP A 610 28.42 -24.17 -11.35
N LEU A 611 28.55 -24.52 -10.05
CA LEU A 611 29.77 -24.37 -9.27
C LEU A 611 30.81 -25.50 -9.50
N LYS A 612 30.47 -26.57 -10.24
CA LYS A 612 31.29 -27.77 -10.46
C LYS A 612 31.71 -28.48 -9.17
N SER A 613 30.81 -28.47 -8.20
CA SER A 613 30.93 -28.96 -6.82
C SER A 613 30.01 -30.14 -6.52
N THR A 614 29.08 -30.46 -7.42
CA THR A 614 28.11 -31.54 -7.30
C THR A 614 27.96 -32.19 -8.68
N LYS A 615 28.07 -33.52 -8.75
CA LYS A 615 27.99 -34.30 -10.00
C LYS A 615 27.15 -35.57 -9.82
N GLY A 616 26.02 -35.63 -10.52
CA GLY A 616 25.18 -36.81 -10.65
C GLY A 616 25.75 -37.88 -11.60
N SER A 617 24.98 -38.95 -11.76
CA SER A 617 25.27 -40.11 -12.61
C SER A 617 24.04 -40.59 -13.38
N SER A 618 23.16 -39.66 -13.79
CA SER A 618 21.97 -39.97 -14.57
C SER A 618 22.32 -40.39 -16.00
N VAL A 619 21.66 -41.45 -16.44
CA VAL A 619 21.82 -42.10 -17.75
C VAL A 619 20.78 -41.65 -18.78
N VAL A 620 19.85 -40.78 -18.42
CA VAL A 620 18.78 -40.31 -19.33
C VAL A 620 18.30 -38.89 -19.01
N LEU A 621 18.20 -38.09 -20.06
CA LEU A 621 17.69 -36.72 -20.09
C LEU A 621 16.45 -36.67 -20.99
N LEU A 622 15.34 -36.21 -20.44
CA LEU A 622 14.05 -36.06 -21.13
C LEU A 622 13.78 -34.57 -21.41
N ARG A 623 13.37 -34.25 -22.63
CA ARG A 623 13.14 -32.87 -23.09
C ARG A 623 11.70 -32.66 -23.62
N PRO A 624 10.69 -32.61 -22.74
CA PRO A 624 9.31 -32.31 -23.11
C PRO A 624 9.16 -30.89 -23.71
N LYS A 625 8.07 -30.70 -24.45
CA LYS A 625 7.60 -29.46 -25.10
C LYS A 625 6.22 -29.03 -24.59
N THR A 626 5.43 -29.94 -24.03
CA THR A 626 4.05 -29.69 -23.57
C THR A 626 3.81 -30.29 -22.18
N THR A 627 2.72 -29.89 -21.56
CA THR A 627 2.33 -30.27 -20.19
C THR A 627 1.81 -31.72 -20.14
N GLU A 628 1.20 -32.18 -21.23
CA GLU A 628 0.74 -33.56 -21.41
C GLU A 628 1.93 -34.54 -21.48
N GLU A 629 3.02 -34.15 -22.15
CA GLU A 629 4.25 -34.94 -22.16
C GLU A 629 4.84 -35.07 -20.74
N VAL A 630 4.85 -33.99 -19.96
CA VAL A 630 5.29 -34.02 -18.54
C VAL A 630 4.35 -34.91 -17.70
N SER A 631 3.03 -34.81 -17.91
CA SER A 631 2.01 -35.66 -17.26
C SER A 631 2.24 -37.16 -17.53
N GLN A 632 2.50 -37.53 -18.78
CA GLN A 632 2.78 -38.92 -19.18
C GLN A 632 4.09 -39.43 -18.58
N ILE A 633 5.16 -38.62 -18.60
CA ILE A 633 6.46 -38.97 -18.01
C ILE A 633 6.33 -39.20 -16.50
N LEU A 634 5.74 -38.25 -15.76
CA LEU A 634 5.66 -38.35 -14.30
C LEU A 634 4.74 -39.50 -13.86
N ARG A 635 3.63 -39.74 -14.56
CA ARG A 635 2.77 -40.91 -14.31
C ARG A 635 3.55 -42.22 -14.46
N TYR A 636 4.28 -42.40 -15.56
CA TYR A 636 5.10 -43.58 -15.79
C TYR A 636 6.22 -43.74 -14.75
N CYS A 637 6.90 -42.64 -14.39
CA CYS A 637 7.92 -42.64 -13.33
C CYS A 637 7.33 -43.01 -11.96
N ASN A 638 6.13 -42.52 -11.63
CA ASN A 638 5.42 -42.88 -10.40
C ASN A 638 5.01 -44.35 -10.39
N GLU A 639 4.43 -44.87 -11.48
CA GLU A 639 4.09 -46.30 -11.62
C GLU A 639 5.33 -47.18 -11.45
N LYS A 640 6.42 -46.88 -12.16
CA LYS A 640 7.69 -47.62 -12.14
C LYS A 640 8.58 -47.34 -10.91
N ASN A 641 8.22 -46.39 -10.03
CA ASN A 641 9.05 -45.91 -8.92
C ASN A 641 10.45 -45.42 -9.35
N LEU A 642 10.52 -44.67 -10.45
CA LEU A 642 11.73 -44.03 -10.98
C LEU A 642 11.82 -42.59 -10.46
N ALA A 643 12.96 -42.22 -9.87
CA ALA A 643 13.21 -40.86 -9.40
C ALA A 643 13.46 -39.87 -10.56
N VAL A 644 13.05 -38.62 -10.37
CA VAL A 644 13.10 -37.55 -11.37
C VAL A 644 13.72 -36.29 -10.76
N CYS A 645 14.68 -35.68 -11.46
CA CYS A 645 15.30 -34.40 -11.11
C CYS A 645 14.86 -33.33 -12.14
N PRO A 646 13.92 -32.41 -11.79
CA PRO A 646 13.53 -31.32 -12.68
C PRO A 646 14.67 -30.33 -12.88
N GLN A 647 14.93 -29.92 -14.14
CA GLN A 647 16.05 -29.07 -14.50
C GLN A 647 15.62 -27.91 -15.43
N GLY A 648 15.77 -26.68 -14.94
CA GLY A 648 15.75 -25.46 -15.76
C GLY A 648 17.10 -25.23 -16.45
N GLY A 649 17.56 -23.98 -16.54
CA GLY A 649 18.88 -23.63 -17.10
C GLY A 649 20.11 -24.03 -16.27
N ASN A 650 19.95 -24.92 -15.28
CA ASN A 650 21.01 -25.42 -14.38
C ASN A 650 21.89 -24.33 -13.71
N THR A 651 21.33 -23.17 -13.38
CA THR A 651 22.03 -22.03 -12.75
C THR A 651 21.97 -22.04 -11.21
N GLY A 652 21.44 -23.10 -10.58
CA GLY A 652 21.24 -23.17 -9.13
C GLY A 652 22.53 -23.46 -8.35
N LEU A 653 22.77 -22.72 -7.26
CA LEU A 653 24.05 -22.77 -6.53
C LEU A 653 24.08 -23.83 -5.40
N VAL A 654 22.92 -24.34 -4.97
CA VAL A 654 22.76 -25.26 -3.82
C VAL A 654 22.72 -26.75 -4.21
N GLY A 655 23.06 -27.09 -5.46
CA GLY A 655 22.99 -28.48 -5.96
C GLY A 655 21.56 -29.01 -6.15
N GLY A 656 20.54 -28.15 -6.08
CA GLY A 656 19.14 -28.54 -6.25
C GLY A 656 18.81 -29.03 -7.67
N SER A 657 19.49 -28.51 -8.70
CA SER A 657 19.19 -28.69 -10.12
C SER A 657 19.81 -29.90 -10.81
N VAL A 658 20.63 -30.72 -10.12
CA VAL A 658 21.31 -31.89 -10.70
C VAL A 658 21.06 -33.17 -9.89
N PRO A 659 21.07 -34.37 -10.50
CA PRO A 659 20.92 -35.64 -9.80
C PRO A 659 21.98 -35.87 -8.72
N VAL A 660 21.65 -36.69 -7.72
CA VAL A 660 22.60 -37.18 -6.70
C VAL A 660 23.17 -38.54 -7.10
N PHE A 661 22.33 -39.38 -7.69
CA PHE A 661 22.62 -40.72 -8.21
C PHE A 661 22.18 -40.81 -9.69
N ASP A 662 21.18 -41.62 -10.01
CA ASP A 662 20.70 -41.96 -11.35
C ASP A 662 19.27 -41.47 -11.64
N GLU A 663 18.81 -40.40 -10.95
CA GLU A 663 17.51 -39.77 -11.18
C GLU A 663 17.38 -39.27 -12.63
N ILE A 664 16.23 -39.50 -13.26
CA ILE A 664 15.92 -39.05 -14.63
C ILE A 664 15.95 -37.52 -14.68
N ILE A 665 16.77 -36.92 -15.56
CA ILE A 665 16.79 -35.47 -15.70
C ILE A 665 15.60 -35.05 -16.57
N LEU A 666 14.69 -34.26 -16.02
CA LEU A 666 13.52 -33.73 -16.74
C LEU A 666 13.74 -32.24 -17.05
N SER A 667 14.17 -31.93 -18.28
CA SER A 667 14.56 -30.57 -18.65
C SER A 667 13.43 -29.78 -19.31
N THR A 668 13.16 -28.58 -18.80
CA THR A 668 12.15 -27.67 -19.38
C THR A 668 12.63 -26.94 -20.63
N ALA A 669 13.87 -27.16 -21.11
CA ALA A 669 14.51 -26.34 -22.16
C ALA A 669 13.78 -26.25 -23.51
N LEU A 670 12.86 -27.17 -23.82
CA LEU A 670 12.02 -27.10 -25.03
C LEU A 670 10.56 -26.64 -24.75
N MET A 671 10.24 -26.32 -23.51
CA MET A 671 8.99 -25.68 -23.08
C MET A 671 9.21 -24.15 -23.00
N ASN A 672 9.58 -23.53 -24.12
CA ASN A 672 10.15 -22.18 -24.18
C ASN A 672 9.31 -21.15 -24.96
N ARG A 673 7.99 -21.35 -25.04
CA ARG A 673 7.06 -20.43 -25.73
C ARG A 673 6.39 -19.46 -24.76
N VAL A 674 6.29 -18.19 -25.16
CA VAL A 674 5.23 -17.30 -24.67
C VAL A 674 3.90 -17.80 -25.21
N LEU A 675 2.89 -17.89 -24.35
CA LEU A 675 1.55 -18.44 -24.68
C LEU A 675 0.53 -17.33 -24.90
N ALA A 676 0.62 -16.26 -24.11
CA ALA A 676 -0.20 -15.05 -24.26
C ALA A 676 0.51 -13.85 -23.62
N PHE A 677 0.20 -12.66 -24.09
CA PHE A 677 0.58 -11.41 -23.43
C PHE A 677 -0.57 -10.40 -23.57
N ASP A 678 -0.97 -9.80 -22.45
CA ASP A 678 -1.93 -8.70 -22.42
C ASP A 678 -1.20 -7.36 -22.24
N SER A 679 -1.19 -6.57 -23.32
CA SER A 679 -0.55 -5.25 -23.36
C SER A 679 -1.25 -4.18 -22.52
N ILE A 680 -2.46 -4.43 -22.01
CA ILE A 680 -3.20 -3.51 -21.14
C ILE A 680 -2.87 -3.79 -19.67
N SER A 681 -3.00 -5.05 -19.22
CA SER A 681 -2.71 -5.42 -17.82
C SER A 681 -1.24 -5.67 -17.52
N GLY A 682 -0.41 -5.92 -18.55
CA GLY A 682 0.99 -6.30 -18.39
C GLY A 682 1.21 -7.76 -18.01
N ILE A 683 0.22 -8.64 -18.22
CA ILE A 683 0.32 -10.05 -17.82
C ILE A 683 0.92 -10.88 -18.95
N VAL A 684 2.05 -11.53 -18.68
CA VAL A 684 2.64 -12.57 -19.53
C VAL A 684 2.16 -13.93 -19.05
N THR A 685 1.65 -14.76 -19.96
CA THR A 685 1.52 -16.21 -19.76
C THR A 685 2.57 -16.91 -20.62
N CYS A 686 3.43 -17.73 -20.03
CA CYS A 686 4.54 -18.39 -20.73
C CYS A 686 4.85 -19.78 -20.17
N GLN A 687 5.50 -20.62 -20.97
CA GLN A 687 5.96 -21.93 -20.54
C GLN A 687 7.20 -21.82 -19.64
N ALA A 688 7.35 -22.76 -18.70
CA ALA A 688 8.35 -22.74 -17.62
C ALA A 688 9.82 -22.72 -18.06
N GLY A 689 10.11 -23.11 -19.31
CA GLY A 689 11.44 -23.12 -19.91
C GLY A 689 11.86 -21.84 -20.63
N CYS A 690 11.05 -20.78 -20.61
CA CYS A 690 11.44 -19.49 -21.19
C CYS A 690 12.62 -18.88 -20.41
N VAL A 691 13.70 -18.50 -21.10
CA VAL A 691 14.87 -17.84 -20.50
C VAL A 691 14.50 -16.43 -20.05
N LEU A 692 14.94 -16.01 -18.87
CA LEU A 692 14.56 -14.71 -18.28
C LEU A 692 14.94 -13.53 -19.19
N GLU A 693 16.16 -13.50 -19.73
CA GLU A 693 16.60 -12.46 -20.66
C GLU A 693 15.72 -12.38 -21.92
N SER A 694 15.34 -13.52 -22.50
CA SER A 694 14.44 -13.57 -23.66
C SER A 694 13.02 -13.08 -23.32
N LEU A 695 12.54 -13.32 -22.10
CA LEU A 695 11.28 -12.74 -21.63
C LEU A 695 11.39 -11.22 -21.43
N SER A 696 12.47 -10.72 -20.82
CA SER A 696 12.73 -9.28 -20.68
C SER A 696 12.76 -8.60 -22.05
N GLN A 697 13.54 -9.14 -23.00
CA GLN A 697 13.61 -8.64 -24.38
C GLN A 697 12.25 -8.65 -25.08
N TYR A 698 11.38 -9.63 -24.80
CA TYR A 698 10.02 -9.71 -25.34
C TYR A 698 9.09 -8.64 -24.74
N VAL A 699 9.04 -8.49 -23.42
CA VAL A 699 8.13 -7.52 -22.78
C VAL A 699 8.58 -6.06 -22.97
N GLU A 700 9.88 -5.84 -23.14
CA GLU A 700 10.43 -4.50 -23.44
C GLU A 700 10.05 -3.97 -24.83
N GLN A 701 9.66 -4.85 -25.77
CA GLN A 701 9.08 -4.46 -27.06
C GLN A 701 7.63 -3.94 -26.93
N HIS A 702 7.04 -4.04 -25.74
CA HIS A 702 5.66 -3.65 -25.45
C HIS A 702 5.54 -2.59 -24.33
N ASP A 703 6.65 -1.91 -23.99
CA ASP A 703 6.79 -0.98 -22.85
C ASP A 703 6.51 -1.61 -21.47
N PHE A 704 6.95 -2.86 -21.27
CA PHE A 704 6.97 -3.52 -19.96
C PHE A 704 8.38 -4.03 -19.62
N VAL A 705 8.59 -4.46 -18.38
CA VAL A 705 9.83 -5.11 -17.90
C VAL A 705 9.47 -6.34 -17.07
N MET A 706 10.40 -7.28 -16.92
CA MET A 706 10.21 -8.38 -15.96
C MET A 706 10.31 -7.83 -14.52
N PRO A 707 9.51 -8.35 -13.57
CA PRO A 707 9.54 -7.90 -12.17
C PRO A 707 10.79 -8.34 -11.40
N LEU A 708 11.64 -9.17 -12.00
CA LEU A 708 12.92 -9.62 -11.44
C LEU A 708 14.03 -9.48 -12.48
N ASP A 709 15.24 -9.22 -12.01
CA ASP A 709 16.46 -9.31 -12.82
C ASP A 709 17.63 -9.78 -11.94
N LEU A 710 18.50 -10.63 -12.50
CA LEU A 710 19.58 -11.30 -11.77
C LEU A 710 20.72 -11.71 -12.72
N GLY A 711 21.95 -11.83 -12.21
CA GLY A 711 23.16 -12.03 -13.03
C GLY A 711 23.18 -13.28 -13.93
N ALA A 712 22.29 -14.24 -13.71
CA ALA A 712 22.12 -15.43 -14.55
C ALA A 712 21.02 -15.29 -15.64
N LYS A 713 20.52 -14.07 -15.91
CA LYS A 713 19.37 -13.78 -16.79
C LYS A 713 19.43 -14.45 -18.17
N GLY A 714 20.61 -14.50 -18.79
CA GLY A 714 20.84 -15.15 -20.10
C GLY A 714 20.88 -16.69 -20.08
N SER A 715 20.51 -17.34 -18.97
CA SER A 715 20.43 -18.81 -18.89
C SER A 715 19.37 -19.32 -17.92
N CYS A 716 18.99 -18.58 -16.87
CA CYS A 716 17.95 -19.06 -15.95
C CYS A 716 16.58 -19.13 -16.64
N HIS A 717 15.84 -20.21 -16.41
CA HIS A 717 14.48 -20.37 -16.92
C HIS A 717 13.48 -19.81 -15.90
N ILE A 718 12.41 -19.19 -16.37
CA ILE A 718 11.42 -18.52 -15.51
C ILE A 718 10.75 -19.48 -14.52
N GLY A 719 10.47 -20.73 -14.90
CA GLY A 719 9.97 -21.76 -13.99
C GLY A 719 10.99 -22.14 -12.93
N GLY A 720 12.28 -22.12 -13.25
CA GLY A 720 13.36 -22.31 -12.28
C GLY A 720 13.41 -21.17 -11.25
N ASN A 721 13.31 -19.92 -11.71
CA ASN A 721 13.26 -18.74 -10.84
C ASN A 721 12.08 -18.83 -9.86
N VAL A 722 10.91 -19.28 -10.33
CA VAL A 722 9.73 -19.50 -9.47
C VAL A 722 9.94 -20.67 -8.51
N SER A 723 10.47 -21.81 -8.98
CA SER A 723 10.77 -22.97 -8.13
C SER A 723 11.78 -22.64 -7.03
N THR A 724 12.73 -21.71 -7.21
CA THR A 724 13.64 -21.27 -6.14
C THR A 724 13.15 -20.05 -5.36
N ASN A 725 12.05 -19.41 -5.78
CA ASN A 725 11.63 -18.08 -5.28
C ASN A 725 12.76 -17.03 -5.38
N ALA A 726 13.42 -16.95 -6.54
CA ALA A 726 14.53 -16.03 -6.78
C ALA A 726 14.14 -14.56 -6.53
N GLY A 727 15.06 -13.78 -5.95
CA GLY A 727 14.91 -12.35 -5.73
C GLY A 727 15.57 -11.52 -6.82
N GLY A 728 16.83 -11.15 -6.62
CA GLY A 728 17.63 -10.35 -7.53
C GLY A 728 17.49 -8.84 -7.36
N LEU A 729 18.12 -8.10 -8.28
CA LEU A 729 18.54 -6.69 -8.16
C LEU A 729 17.40 -5.67 -7.96
N ARG A 730 16.13 -6.07 -8.16
CA ARG A 730 14.96 -5.17 -8.15
C ARG A 730 13.84 -5.63 -7.19
N LEU A 731 14.11 -6.59 -6.30
CA LEU A 731 13.12 -7.10 -5.35
C LEU A 731 12.58 -5.99 -4.43
N LEU A 732 13.45 -5.07 -3.97
CA LEU A 732 13.10 -3.84 -3.23
C LEU A 732 11.93 -3.03 -3.83
N ARG A 733 11.72 -3.10 -5.15
CA ARG A 733 10.72 -2.29 -5.88
C ARG A 733 9.54 -3.08 -6.42
N TYR A 734 9.76 -4.31 -6.89
CA TYR A 734 8.71 -5.13 -7.50
C TYR A 734 8.23 -6.28 -6.59
N GLY A 735 8.95 -6.56 -5.50
CA GLY A 735 8.63 -7.58 -4.51
C GLY A 735 9.04 -9.00 -4.93
N SER A 736 8.78 -9.95 -4.02
CA SER A 736 9.00 -11.39 -4.28
C SER A 736 8.05 -11.92 -5.37
N LEU A 737 8.52 -12.93 -6.10
CA LEU A 737 7.71 -13.72 -7.03
C LEU A 737 6.38 -14.22 -6.44
N ARG A 738 6.28 -14.41 -5.12
CA ARG A 738 5.03 -14.72 -4.42
C ARG A 738 3.90 -13.71 -4.63
N GLY A 739 4.21 -12.45 -4.95
CA GLY A 739 3.24 -11.37 -5.19
C GLY A 739 3.09 -10.94 -6.65
N THR A 740 4.01 -11.36 -7.54
CA THR A 740 4.03 -11.00 -8.97
C THR A 740 3.62 -12.16 -9.88
N VAL A 741 3.86 -13.42 -9.48
CA VAL A 741 3.25 -14.59 -10.10
C VAL A 741 1.76 -14.58 -9.75
N LEU A 742 0.91 -14.57 -10.76
CA LEU A 742 -0.55 -14.58 -10.62
C LEU A 742 -1.10 -16.00 -10.63
N GLY A 743 -0.51 -16.90 -11.43
CA GLY A 743 -0.95 -18.28 -11.56
C GLY A 743 0.15 -19.22 -12.07
N LEU A 744 -0.01 -20.52 -11.80
CA LEU A 744 0.91 -21.60 -12.18
C LEU A 744 0.14 -22.79 -12.76
N GLU A 745 0.70 -23.42 -13.78
CA GLU A 745 0.34 -24.77 -14.22
C GLU A 745 1.43 -25.73 -13.73
N VAL A 746 1.04 -26.77 -12.99
CA VAL A 746 1.99 -27.68 -12.32
C VAL A 746 1.58 -29.13 -12.53
N VAL A 747 2.53 -30.00 -12.85
CA VAL A 747 2.29 -31.45 -12.89
C VAL A 747 2.80 -32.08 -11.60
N LEU A 748 1.93 -32.82 -10.90
CA LEU A 748 2.25 -33.52 -9.66
C LEU A 748 3.01 -34.82 -9.91
N ALA A 749 3.53 -35.45 -8.85
CA ALA A 749 4.33 -36.69 -8.95
C ALA A 749 3.58 -37.83 -9.67
N ASP A 750 2.27 -37.96 -9.45
CA ASP A 750 1.42 -38.97 -10.10
C ASP A 750 1.03 -38.64 -11.55
N GLY A 751 1.48 -37.50 -12.09
CA GLY A 751 1.16 -37.03 -13.42
C GLY A 751 -0.22 -36.38 -13.55
N ARG A 752 -0.92 -36.04 -12.45
CA ARG A 752 -2.06 -35.09 -12.51
C ARG A 752 -1.56 -33.70 -12.87
N VAL A 753 -2.28 -33.01 -13.74
CA VAL A 753 -2.07 -31.58 -14.03
C VAL A 753 -2.96 -30.77 -13.08
N LEU A 754 -2.33 -29.88 -12.32
CA LEU A 754 -2.98 -28.86 -11.51
C LEU A 754 -2.92 -27.54 -12.28
N ASP A 755 -4.05 -27.16 -12.87
CA ASP A 755 -4.22 -25.83 -13.44
C ASP A 755 -4.60 -24.83 -12.35
N CYS A 756 -3.70 -23.90 -12.08
CA CYS A 756 -3.94 -22.69 -11.31
C CYS A 756 -3.42 -21.47 -12.10
N LEU A 757 -3.49 -21.49 -13.44
CA LEU A 757 -2.87 -20.53 -14.37
C LEU A 757 -3.66 -19.21 -14.48
N ALA A 758 -4.13 -18.71 -13.34
CA ALA A 758 -4.93 -17.50 -13.20
C ALA A 758 -4.24 -16.26 -13.82
N LYS A 759 -5.04 -15.42 -14.47
CA LYS A 759 -4.62 -14.15 -15.11
C LYS A 759 -5.26 -12.95 -14.43
N LEU A 760 -5.67 -13.11 -13.17
CA LEU A 760 -6.35 -12.10 -12.37
C LEU A 760 -5.36 -11.45 -11.39
N ARG A 761 -5.44 -10.12 -11.21
CA ARG A 761 -4.56 -9.42 -10.25
C ARG A 761 -4.92 -9.73 -8.79
N LYS A 762 -6.18 -10.07 -8.55
CA LYS A 762 -6.75 -10.56 -7.29
C LYS A 762 -7.63 -11.75 -7.61
N ASP A 763 -7.46 -12.82 -6.86
CA ASP A 763 -8.34 -13.96 -6.82
C ASP A 763 -8.34 -14.50 -5.38
N ASN A 764 -9.52 -14.87 -4.88
CA ASN A 764 -9.78 -15.18 -3.47
C ASN A 764 -10.71 -16.41 -3.34
N THR A 765 -10.95 -17.18 -4.40
CA THR A 765 -11.85 -18.35 -4.39
C THR A 765 -11.21 -19.59 -3.76
N GLY A 766 -10.86 -19.48 -2.47
CA GLY A 766 -10.22 -20.54 -1.69
C GLY A 766 -8.74 -20.26 -1.36
N TYR A 767 -7.97 -21.33 -1.13
CA TYR A 767 -6.56 -21.24 -0.75
C TYR A 767 -5.66 -20.84 -1.93
N ASP A 768 -4.61 -20.05 -1.68
CA ASP A 768 -3.62 -19.68 -2.71
C ASP A 768 -2.61 -20.82 -2.98
N VAL A 769 -3.10 -21.94 -3.53
CA VAL A 769 -2.36 -23.20 -3.69
C VAL A 769 -1.05 -23.02 -4.47
N LYS A 770 -0.96 -22.05 -5.39
CA LYS A 770 0.27 -21.79 -6.16
C LYS A 770 1.47 -21.48 -5.26
N GLN A 771 1.25 -20.90 -4.07
CA GLN A 771 2.31 -20.52 -3.11
C GLN A 771 3.13 -21.72 -2.62
N LEU A 772 2.55 -22.91 -2.59
CA LEU A 772 3.27 -24.13 -2.20
C LEU A 772 4.40 -24.46 -3.18
N PHE A 773 4.21 -24.19 -4.47
CA PHE A 773 5.19 -24.52 -5.52
C PHE A 773 6.25 -23.44 -5.71
N ILE A 774 5.93 -22.18 -5.41
CA ILE A 774 6.91 -21.08 -5.38
C ILE A 774 7.90 -21.34 -4.24
N GLY A 775 9.19 -21.53 -4.56
CA GLY A 775 10.21 -21.92 -3.58
C GLY A 775 10.23 -23.41 -3.20
N SER A 776 9.53 -24.29 -3.92
CA SER A 776 9.53 -25.75 -3.67
C SER A 776 10.73 -26.52 -4.24
N GLU A 777 11.57 -25.87 -5.04
CA GLU A 777 12.72 -26.45 -5.77
C GLU A 777 12.40 -27.75 -6.55
N GLY A 778 11.16 -27.86 -7.05
CA GLY A 778 10.69 -29.02 -7.82
C GLY A 778 10.40 -30.27 -7.00
N THR A 779 10.33 -30.16 -5.66
CA THR A 779 10.05 -31.30 -4.78
C THR A 779 8.56 -31.65 -4.66
N LEU A 780 7.65 -30.69 -4.91
CA LEU A 780 6.20 -30.89 -4.78
C LEU A 780 5.48 -31.07 -6.13
N GLY A 781 6.14 -30.71 -7.23
CA GLY A 781 5.58 -30.73 -8.59
C GLY A 781 6.51 -30.05 -9.60
N VAL A 782 6.25 -30.26 -10.88
CA VAL A 782 6.99 -29.66 -12.00
C VAL A 782 6.16 -28.54 -12.61
N ILE A 783 6.61 -27.30 -12.44
CA ILE A 783 5.98 -26.13 -13.07
C ILE A 783 6.18 -26.23 -14.59
N THR A 784 5.10 -26.09 -15.36
CA THR A 784 5.06 -26.29 -16.82
C THR A 784 4.67 -25.03 -17.58
N ALA A 785 3.78 -24.22 -17.03
CA ALA A 785 3.51 -22.84 -17.45
C ALA A 785 3.25 -21.92 -16.24
N LEU A 786 3.35 -20.61 -16.46
CA LEU A 786 3.06 -19.60 -15.44
C LEU A 786 2.53 -18.29 -16.03
N SER A 787 1.79 -17.58 -15.20
CA SER A 787 1.19 -16.27 -15.43
C SER A 787 1.84 -15.27 -14.47
N ILE A 788 2.47 -14.22 -14.99
CA ILE A 788 3.26 -13.25 -14.22
C ILE A 788 2.93 -11.81 -14.63
N LEU A 789 2.84 -10.93 -13.64
CA LEU A 789 2.65 -9.50 -13.82
C LEU A 789 3.98 -8.80 -14.11
N CYS A 790 4.09 -8.21 -15.29
CA CYS A 790 5.20 -7.36 -15.69
C CYS A 790 4.89 -5.89 -15.36
N PRO A 791 5.76 -5.17 -14.63
CA PRO A 791 5.66 -3.72 -14.47
C PRO A 791 5.80 -2.98 -15.81
N ARG A 792 5.20 -1.80 -15.95
CA ARG A 792 5.46 -0.91 -17.09
C ARG A 792 6.95 -0.51 -17.11
N LYS A 793 7.53 -0.44 -18.30
CA LYS A 793 8.91 0.00 -18.50
C LYS A 793 9.06 1.45 -18.00
N PRO A 794 10.04 1.75 -17.14
CA PRO A 794 10.27 3.11 -16.68
C PRO A 794 10.67 4.02 -17.84
N LYS A 795 10.30 5.30 -17.76
CA LYS A 795 10.66 6.31 -18.77
C LYS A 795 12.00 6.97 -18.50
N SER A 796 12.38 7.05 -17.22
CA SER A 796 13.69 7.50 -16.78
C SER A 796 14.29 6.43 -15.87
N VAL A 797 15.59 6.17 -16.07
CA VAL A 797 16.39 5.28 -15.24
C VAL A 797 17.71 5.97 -14.97
N ASN A 798 18.10 6.04 -13.70
CA ASN A 798 19.34 6.68 -13.25
C ASN A 798 20.10 5.69 -12.37
N VAL A 799 21.42 5.62 -12.51
CA VAL A 799 22.29 4.89 -11.58
C VAL A 799 23.28 5.84 -10.93
N ALA A 800 23.34 5.84 -9.60
CA ALA A 800 24.38 6.51 -8.83
C ALA A 800 25.31 5.48 -8.18
N PHE A 801 26.62 5.70 -8.29
CA PHE A 801 27.67 4.87 -7.69
C PHE A 801 28.45 5.72 -6.70
N LEU A 802 28.38 5.37 -5.41
CA LEU A 802 28.74 6.24 -4.28
C LEU A 802 29.69 5.56 -3.30
N GLY A 803 30.67 6.29 -2.77
CA GLY A 803 31.66 5.79 -1.79
C GLY A 803 31.38 6.24 -0.35
N CYS A 804 31.40 5.30 0.60
CA CYS A 804 31.12 5.56 2.02
C CYS A 804 32.25 5.10 2.95
N SER A 805 32.56 5.91 3.97
CA SER A 805 33.68 5.65 4.89
C SER A 805 33.39 4.57 5.96
N SER A 806 32.14 4.12 6.11
CA SER A 806 31.74 3.07 7.04
C SER A 806 30.36 2.48 6.68
N PHE A 807 30.08 1.25 7.12
CA PHE A 807 28.78 0.60 6.92
C PHE A 807 27.64 1.36 7.62
N GLN A 808 27.90 1.99 8.76
CA GLN A 808 26.92 2.84 9.46
C GLN A 808 26.45 4.01 8.58
N LYS A 809 27.38 4.72 7.93
CA LYS A 809 27.03 5.81 6.97
C LYS A 809 26.28 5.30 5.76
N LEU A 810 26.53 4.06 5.33
CA LEU A 810 25.80 3.41 4.24
C LEU A 810 24.35 3.10 4.65
N LEU A 811 24.11 2.66 5.89
CA LEU A 811 22.75 2.48 6.42
C LEU A 811 22.01 3.81 6.60
N GLU A 812 22.69 4.87 7.05
CA GLU A 812 22.13 6.23 7.10
C GLU A 812 21.82 6.78 5.69
N THR A 813 22.69 6.51 4.72
CA THR A 813 22.46 6.84 3.30
C THR A 813 21.25 6.08 2.74
N PHE A 814 21.09 4.80 3.09
CA PHE A 814 19.91 4.01 2.73
C PHE A 814 18.63 4.60 3.34
N GLN A 815 18.64 4.94 4.64
CA GLN A 815 17.51 5.58 5.32
C GLN A 815 17.09 6.90 4.64
N ILE A 816 18.06 7.75 4.30
CA ILE A 816 17.81 9.02 3.59
C ILE A 816 17.30 8.76 2.16
N SER A 817 17.84 7.76 1.45
CA SER A 817 17.38 7.43 0.09
C SER A 817 15.91 7.01 0.06
N ARG A 818 15.45 6.22 1.04
CA ARG A 818 14.04 5.84 1.20
C ARG A 818 13.13 7.04 1.52
N GLY A 819 13.65 8.07 2.18
CA GLY A 819 12.91 9.29 2.51
C GLY A 819 12.86 10.32 1.37
N MET A 820 13.90 10.41 0.54
CA MET A 820 14.03 11.45 -0.49
C MET A 820 13.73 10.98 -1.91
N LEU A 821 14.17 9.77 -2.28
CA LEU A 821 13.85 9.16 -3.58
C LEU A 821 12.46 8.52 -3.51
N GLY A 822 12.17 7.80 -2.43
CA GLY A 822 10.85 7.22 -2.17
C GLY A 822 10.46 6.20 -3.23
N GLU A 823 9.34 6.45 -3.91
CA GLU A 823 8.70 5.50 -4.85
C GLU A 823 9.47 5.28 -6.15
N ILE A 824 10.49 6.09 -6.47
CA ILE A 824 11.31 5.91 -7.68
C ILE A 824 12.53 5.01 -7.46
N LEU A 825 12.91 4.71 -6.22
CA LEU A 825 14.01 3.79 -5.91
C LEU A 825 13.72 2.41 -6.52
N SER A 826 14.67 1.81 -7.24
CA SER A 826 14.52 0.47 -7.85
C SER A 826 15.54 -0.55 -7.37
N ALA A 827 16.75 -0.11 -7.01
CA ALA A 827 17.77 -0.94 -6.37
C ALA A 827 18.58 -0.15 -5.34
N PHE A 828 19.06 -0.83 -4.29
CA PHE A 828 20.08 -0.31 -3.38
C PHE A 828 21.01 -1.45 -2.97
N GLU A 829 22.11 -1.54 -3.70
CA GLU A 829 23.13 -2.58 -3.55
C GLU A 829 24.36 -2.02 -2.83
N PHE A 830 25.11 -2.90 -2.16
CA PHE A 830 26.44 -2.57 -1.65
C PHE A 830 27.51 -3.58 -2.06
N LEU A 831 28.76 -3.14 -2.01
CA LEU A 831 29.96 -3.98 -2.06
C LEU A 831 31.08 -3.35 -1.21
N ASP A 832 31.95 -4.19 -0.64
CA ASP A 832 33.12 -3.72 0.12
C ASP A 832 34.37 -3.48 -0.76
N ALA A 833 35.40 -2.86 -0.18
CA ALA A 833 36.66 -2.60 -0.86
C ALA A 833 37.36 -3.86 -1.40
N SER A 834 37.16 -5.02 -0.74
CA SER A 834 37.70 -6.29 -1.21
C SER A 834 36.99 -6.78 -2.47
N CYS A 835 35.67 -6.61 -2.56
CA CYS A 835 34.90 -6.87 -3.79
C CYS A 835 35.38 -5.99 -4.95
N MET A 836 35.61 -4.68 -4.71
CA MET A 836 36.14 -3.77 -5.73
C MET A 836 37.52 -4.23 -6.23
N SER A 837 38.47 -4.43 -5.32
CA SER A 837 39.82 -4.87 -5.68
C SER A 837 39.83 -6.19 -6.48
N LEU A 838 38.91 -7.11 -6.17
CA LEU A 838 38.76 -8.36 -6.93
C LEU A 838 38.24 -8.14 -8.37
N VAL A 839 37.23 -7.29 -8.59
CA VAL A 839 36.73 -7.03 -9.96
C VAL A 839 37.73 -6.24 -10.80
N GLU A 840 38.47 -5.30 -10.21
CA GLU A 840 39.55 -4.59 -10.91
C GLU A 840 40.67 -5.54 -11.32
N LYS A 841 41.17 -6.34 -10.36
CA LYS A 841 42.28 -7.28 -10.55
C LYS A 841 42.00 -8.39 -11.56
N HIS A 842 40.81 -8.99 -11.52
CA HIS A 842 40.50 -10.20 -12.30
C HIS A 842 39.73 -9.93 -13.59
N LEU A 843 38.94 -8.85 -13.65
CA LEU A 843 38.06 -8.56 -14.79
C LEU A 843 38.47 -7.29 -15.56
N GLY A 844 39.44 -6.52 -15.07
CA GLY A 844 39.89 -5.29 -15.72
C GLY A 844 38.85 -4.16 -15.72
N LEU A 845 37.85 -4.25 -14.84
CA LEU A 845 36.97 -3.11 -14.54
C LEU A 845 37.76 -2.04 -13.78
N VAL A 846 37.25 -0.82 -13.73
CA VAL A 846 37.92 0.32 -13.08
C VAL A 846 36.95 0.95 -12.10
N ASN A 847 37.37 1.20 -10.87
CA ASN A 847 36.60 1.99 -9.91
C ASN A 847 36.36 3.41 -10.48
N PRO A 848 35.10 3.85 -10.66
CA PRO A 848 34.80 5.13 -11.30
C PRO A 848 34.97 6.35 -10.36
N ILE A 849 35.26 6.12 -9.07
CA ILE A 849 35.40 7.14 -8.02
C ILE A 849 36.64 6.87 -7.15
N ALA A 850 36.91 7.72 -6.16
CA ALA A 850 37.98 7.50 -5.18
C ALA A 850 37.82 6.18 -4.40
N GLU A 851 38.95 5.61 -3.94
CA GLU A 851 38.95 4.40 -3.12
C GLU A 851 38.20 4.61 -1.80
N SER A 852 37.21 3.74 -1.54
CA SER A 852 36.32 3.80 -0.38
C SER A 852 36.21 2.43 0.30
N PRO A 853 36.09 2.35 1.64
CA PRO A 853 35.89 1.08 2.35
C PRO A 853 34.59 0.35 1.95
N PHE A 854 33.57 1.10 1.56
CA PHE A 854 32.28 0.62 1.07
C PHE A 854 31.85 1.40 -0.17
N TYR A 855 31.16 0.72 -1.09
CA TYR A 855 30.52 1.31 -2.25
C TYR A 855 29.03 0.96 -2.29
N ILE A 856 28.23 1.86 -2.83
CA ILE A 856 26.78 1.73 -3.01
C ILE A 856 26.45 1.86 -4.50
N VAL A 857 25.57 1.01 -5.01
CA VAL A 857 24.90 1.21 -6.31
C VAL A 857 23.43 1.46 -6.05
N ILE A 858 22.96 2.66 -6.39
CA ILE A 858 21.55 3.06 -6.29
C ILE A 858 21.00 3.15 -7.71
N GLU A 859 19.91 2.43 -7.99
CA GLU A 859 19.13 2.63 -9.22
C GLU A 859 17.82 3.36 -8.86
N THR A 860 17.43 4.34 -9.65
CA THR A 860 16.06 4.84 -9.69
C THR A 860 15.42 4.52 -11.04
N ALA A 861 14.12 4.24 -11.02
CA ALA A 861 13.29 3.95 -12.18
C ALA A 861 11.94 4.65 -12.00
N GLY A 862 11.65 5.64 -12.85
CA GLY A 862 10.50 6.53 -12.71
C GLY A 862 9.78 6.83 -14.02
N SER A 863 8.86 7.81 -13.96
CA SER A 863 7.93 8.14 -15.04
C SER A 863 8.11 9.55 -15.61
N ASN A 864 8.97 10.36 -14.99
CA ASN A 864 9.27 11.74 -15.39
C ASN A 864 10.74 12.05 -15.05
N GLU A 865 11.55 12.16 -16.09
CA GLU A 865 13.00 12.42 -16.05
C GLU A 865 13.35 13.60 -15.13
N ALA A 866 12.75 14.78 -15.34
CA ALA A 866 13.04 15.97 -14.54
C ALA A 866 12.70 15.83 -13.05
N HIS A 867 11.61 15.12 -12.70
CA HIS A 867 11.28 14.84 -11.30
C HIS A 867 12.25 13.81 -10.67
N ASP A 868 12.67 12.82 -11.45
CA ASP A 868 13.60 11.78 -10.99
C ASP A 868 15.01 12.35 -10.79
N GLU A 869 15.46 13.22 -11.70
CA GLU A 869 16.69 14.02 -11.59
C GLU A 869 16.64 15.00 -10.42
N GLU A 870 15.55 15.76 -10.22
CA GLU A 870 15.41 16.68 -9.08
C GLU A 870 15.50 15.92 -7.75
N LYS A 871 14.81 14.78 -7.62
CA LYS A 871 14.90 13.91 -6.44
C LYS A 871 16.32 13.41 -6.20
N LEU A 872 16.99 12.92 -7.26
CA LEU A 872 18.34 12.39 -7.17
C LEU A 872 19.37 13.47 -6.83
N HIS A 873 19.26 14.66 -7.43
CA HIS A 873 20.12 15.81 -7.15
C HIS A 873 19.99 16.26 -5.68
N ASN A 874 18.77 16.49 -5.21
CA ASN A 874 18.51 16.87 -3.80
C ASN A 874 19.01 15.80 -2.82
N PHE A 875 18.86 14.51 -3.14
CA PHE A 875 19.40 13.41 -2.34
C PHE A 875 20.93 13.45 -2.29
N LEU A 876 21.60 13.61 -3.44
CA LEU A 876 23.06 13.67 -3.53
C LEU A 876 23.63 14.89 -2.81
N GLU A 877 23.06 16.08 -2.99
CA GLU A 877 23.42 17.27 -2.21
C GLU A 877 23.33 16.98 -0.71
N LYS A 878 22.23 16.36 -0.26
CA LYS A 878 22.02 16.04 1.16
C LYS A 878 23.06 15.08 1.73
N VAL A 879 23.41 13.99 1.04
CA VAL A 879 24.35 12.97 1.56
C VAL A 879 25.82 13.39 1.45
N MET A 880 26.16 14.23 0.47
CA MET A 880 27.48 14.87 0.36
C MET A 880 27.65 15.96 1.43
N ALA A 881 26.67 16.87 1.59
CA ALA A 881 26.72 17.95 2.58
C ALA A 881 26.70 17.45 4.04
N SER A 882 26.22 16.22 4.28
CA SER A 882 26.32 15.54 5.58
C SER A 882 27.54 14.63 5.72
N SER A 883 28.43 14.56 4.72
CA SER A 883 29.64 13.73 4.72
C SER A 883 29.39 12.23 4.95
N LEU A 884 28.21 11.75 4.58
CA LEU A 884 27.86 10.33 4.59
C LEU A 884 28.51 9.61 3.40
N VAL A 885 28.40 10.24 2.23
CA VAL A 885 29.13 9.89 1.00
C VAL A 885 30.38 10.77 0.91
N GLN A 886 31.48 10.21 0.40
CA GLN A 886 32.76 10.90 0.22
C GLN A 886 32.99 11.35 -1.23
N ASP A 887 32.60 10.50 -2.18
CA ASP A 887 32.73 10.70 -3.63
C ASP A 887 31.62 9.91 -4.33
N GLY A 888 31.26 10.29 -5.56
CA GLY A 888 30.13 9.69 -6.27
C GLY A 888 29.98 10.13 -7.71
N THR A 889 29.55 9.20 -8.57
CA THR A 889 29.21 9.44 -9.98
C THR A 889 27.77 9.06 -10.28
N VAL A 890 27.18 9.66 -11.32
CA VAL A 890 25.81 9.40 -11.80
C VAL A 890 25.83 9.07 -13.29
N ALA A 891 24.94 8.17 -13.72
CA ALA A 891 24.74 7.78 -15.11
C ALA A 891 23.24 7.72 -15.46
N THR A 892 22.87 8.38 -16.56
CA THR A 892 21.57 8.30 -17.24
C THR A 892 21.68 7.57 -18.59
N GLU A 893 22.84 7.68 -19.25
CA GLU A 893 23.15 6.95 -20.48
C GLU A 893 23.25 5.43 -20.23
N GLU A 894 22.52 4.65 -21.03
CA GLU A 894 22.44 3.19 -20.93
C GLU A 894 23.81 2.49 -20.90
N VAL A 895 24.79 2.98 -21.68
CA VAL A 895 26.16 2.44 -21.73
C VAL A 895 26.89 2.63 -20.39
N LYS A 896 26.72 3.81 -19.76
CA LYS A 896 27.32 4.12 -18.45
C LYS A 896 26.60 3.39 -17.33
N ILE A 897 25.27 3.31 -17.39
CA ILE A 897 24.43 2.50 -16.48
C ILE A 897 24.90 1.03 -16.49
N LYS A 898 25.08 0.43 -17.68
CA LYS A 898 25.59 -0.94 -17.83
C LYS A 898 27.02 -1.10 -17.30
N ALA A 899 27.89 -0.10 -17.48
CA ALA A 899 29.24 -0.13 -16.92
C ALA A 899 29.25 -0.12 -15.38
N LEU A 900 28.43 0.72 -14.74
CA LEU A 900 28.29 0.76 -13.28
C LEU A 900 27.65 -0.54 -12.74
N TRP A 901 26.59 -1.04 -13.37
CA TRP A 901 25.97 -2.31 -12.99
C TRP A 901 26.94 -3.51 -13.13
N SER A 902 27.80 -3.52 -14.14
CA SER A 902 28.80 -4.56 -14.38
C SER A 902 29.75 -4.78 -13.18
N ILE A 903 30.06 -3.72 -12.43
CA ILE A 903 30.88 -3.78 -11.20
C ILE A 903 30.19 -4.66 -10.14
N ARG A 904 28.88 -4.48 -9.93
CA ARG A 904 28.08 -5.19 -8.92
C ARG A 904 27.63 -6.58 -9.38
N GLU A 905 27.28 -6.77 -10.64
CA GLU A 905 26.83 -8.07 -11.17
C GLU A 905 27.99 -9.09 -11.19
N ARG A 906 29.20 -8.67 -11.62
CA ARG A 906 30.32 -9.59 -11.91
C ARG A 906 31.23 -9.90 -10.70
N ILE A 907 30.89 -9.46 -9.48
CA ILE A 907 31.61 -9.85 -8.26
C ILE A 907 31.67 -11.39 -8.13
N THR A 908 30.59 -12.08 -8.51
CA THR A 908 30.50 -13.55 -8.50
C THR A 908 31.50 -14.23 -9.44
N GLU A 909 31.82 -13.59 -10.56
CA GLU A 909 32.80 -14.02 -11.56
C GLU A 909 34.23 -13.76 -11.06
N ALA A 910 34.51 -12.55 -10.56
CA ALA A 910 35.81 -12.21 -9.98
C ALA A 910 36.22 -13.12 -8.82
N LEU A 911 35.27 -13.48 -7.94
CA LEU A 911 35.48 -14.44 -6.85
C LEU A 911 35.87 -15.85 -7.36
N ARG A 912 35.34 -16.27 -8.51
CA ARG A 912 35.68 -17.54 -9.17
C ARG A 912 37.09 -17.52 -9.77
N HIS A 913 37.54 -16.36 -10.23
CA HIS A 913 38.91 -16.16 -10.72
C HIS A 913 39.93 -16.05 -9.58
N ASP A 914 39.53 -15.62 -8.38
CA ASP A 914 40.44 -15.54 -7.25
C ASP A 914 40.73 -16.89 -6.58
N GLY A 915 39.85 -17.88 -6.70
CA GLY A 915 40.12 -19.25 -6.25
C GLY A 915 38.86 -20.10 -6.05
N TYR A 916 38.97 -21.11 -5.18
CA TYR A 916 37.81 -21.81 -4.66
C TYR A 916 37.00 -20.85 -3.77
N THR A 917 35.68 -20.79 -3.95
CA THR A 917 34.81 -19.89 -3.16
C THR A 917 33.80 -20.70 -2.33
N TYR A 918 33.82 -20.50 -1.01
CA TYR A 918 32.72 -20.85 -0.12
C TYR A 918 31.68 -19.73 -0.18
N LYS A 919 30.42 -20.09 -0.45
CA LYS A 919 29.36 -19.13 -0.80
C LYS A 919 28.18 -19.24 0.16
N TYR A 920 27.92 -18.15 0.87
CA TYR A 920 26.77 -18.01 1.75
C TYR A 920 25.92 -16.83 1.28
N ASP A 921 24.62 -16.95 1.51
CA ASP A 921 23.55 -16.08 1.04
C ASP A 921 22.58 -16.07 2.21
N ILE A 922 22.48 -14.93 2.90
CA ILE A 922 22.02 -14.86 4.29
C ILE A 922 21.17 -13.61 4.49
N SER A 923 19.95 -13.78 4.99
CA SER A 923 19.13 -12.65 5.48
C SER A 923 19.50 -12.32 6.92
N LEU A 924 19.85 -11.07 7.21
CA LEU A 924 20.16 -10.57 8.56
C LEU A 924 19.43 -9.23 8.83
N PRO A 925 19.24 -8.84 10.11
CA PRO A 925 18.89 -7.47 10.46
C PRO A 925 19.89 -6.48 9.85
N LEU A 926 19.40 -5.34 9.34
CA LEU A 926 20.21 -4.42 8.53
C LEU A 926 21.47 -3.93 9.27
N GLU A 927 21.30 -3.61 10.55
CA GLU A 927 22.33 -3.19 11.49
C GLU A 927 23.29 -4.31 11.93
N LYS A 928 23.15 -5.52 11.37
CA LYS A 928 23.99 -6.71 11.63
C LYS A 928 24.58 -7.35 10.38
N ILE A 929 24.20 -6.90 9.18
CA ILE A 929 24.65 -7.47 7.89
C ILE A 929 26.18 -7.54 7.81
N TYR A 930 26.90 -6.44 8.05
CA TYR A 930 28.36 -6.41 7.87
C TYR A 930 29.15 -6.80 9.12
N ASP A 931 28.50 -6.92 10.28
CA ASP A 931 29.13 -7.44 11.51
C ASP A 931 29.68 -8.85 11.26
N LEU A 932 28.89 -9.73 10.62
CA LEU A 932 29.30 -11.09 10.25
C LEU A 932 30.54 -11.11 9.32
N VAL A 933 30.66 -10.16 8.39
CA VAL A 933 31.82 -10.08 7.48
C VAL A 933 33.09 -9.69 8.26
N THR A 934 32.94 -8.81 9.25
CA THR A 934 34.03 -8.33 10.10
C THR A 934 34.48 -9.39 11.12
N ASP A 935 33.51 -10.06 11.72
CA ASP A 935 33.67 -11.17 12.67
C ASP A 935 34.31 -12.39 11.99
N MET A 936 33.82 -12.80 10.81
CA MET A 936 34.42 -13.88 10.01
C MET A 936 35.85 -13.59 9.56
N ARG A 937 36.22 -12.32 9.31
CA ARG A 937 37.62 -11.92 9.05
C ARG A 937 38.52 -12.12 10.28
N ALA A 938 38.03 -11.80 11.47
CA ALA A 938 38.77 -11.99 12.71
C ALA A 938 38.91 -13.48 13.08
N HIS A 939 37.84 -14.26 12.90
CA HIS A 939 37.77 -15.70 13.19
C HIS A 939 38.67 -16.54 12.28
N LEU A 940 38.65 -16.31 10.96
CA LEU A 940 39.46 -17.07 10.01
C LEU A 940 40.92 -16.59 9.91
N GLY A 941 41.17 -15.30 10.16
CA GLY A 941 42.50 -14.69 10.06
C GLY A 941 43.17 -14.99 8.71
N SER A 942 44.38 -15.55 8.75
CA SER A 942 45.16 -15.90 7.56
C SER A 942 44.80 -17.25 6.91
N GLN A 943 43.77 -17.97 7.39
CA GLN A 943 43.30 -19.20 6.75
C GLN A 943 42.53 -18.91 5.45
N ALA A 944 41.77 -17.81 5.44
CA ALA A 944 41.11 -17.30 4.24
C ALA A 944 42.06 -16.44 3.40
N LYS A 945 41.93 -16.51 2.08
CA LYS A 945 42.65 -15.61 1.15
C LYS A 945 41.98 -14.24 1.09
N ASN A 946 40.67 -14.22 0.94
CA ASN A 946 39.80 -13.06 1.12
C ASN A 946 38.49 -13.52 1.76
N VAL A 947 37.94 -12.73 2.67
CA VAL A 947 36.55 -12.79 3.13
C VAL A 947 35.91 -11.47 2.67
N VAL A 948 34.76 -11.53 1.99
CA VAL A 948 34.10 -10.35 1.39
C VAL A 948 32.60 -10.35 1.62
N GLY A 949 32.02 -9.15 1.67
CA GLY A 949 30.58 -8.92 1.76
C GLY A 949 30.08 -7.92 0.72
N TYR A 950 29.00 -8.30 0.05
CA TYR A 950 28.22 -7.47 -0.89
C TYR A 950 26.76 -7.94 -0.87
N GLY A 951 25.83 -7.17 -1.42
CA GLY A 951 24.44 -7.62 -1.54
C GLY A 951 23.39 -6.52 -1.48
N HIS A 952 22.18 -6.94 -1.08
CA HIS A 952 20.92 -6.23 -1.26
C HIS A 952 20.52 -5.56 0.05
N VAL A 953 20.87 -4.28 0.23
CA VAL A 953 20.57 -3.54 1.47
C VAL A 953 19.07 -3.32 1.63
N GLY A 954 18.34 -3.19 0.51
CA GLY A 954 16.89 -3.06 0.48
C GLY A 954 16.14 -4.13 1.26
N ASP A 955 16.61 -5.37 1.12
CA ASP A 955 15.86 -6.60 1.41
C ASP A 955 16.56 -7.47 2.48
N GLY A 956 17.67 -6.98 3.05
CA GLY A 956 18.38 -7.60 4.15
C GLY A 956 19.35 -8.73 3.78
N ASN A 957 19.68 -8.92 2.49
CA ASN A 957 20.47 -10.07 2.02
C ASN A 957 21.98 -9.76 1.86
N LEU A 958 22.80 -10.58 2.52
CA LEU A 958 24.26 -10.62 2.43
C LEU A 958 24.76 -11.82 1.62
N HIS A 959 25.55 -11.56 0.59
CA HIS A 959 26.37 -12.57 -0.10
C HIS A 959 27.75 -12.66 0.54
N LEU A 960 27.86 -13.34 1.69
CA LEU A 960 29.13 -13.61 2.35
C LEU A 960 29.93 -14.65 1.55
N ASN A 961 31.10 -14.26 1.07
CA ASN A 961 31.97 -15.14 0.29
C ASN A 961 33.36 -15.22 0.92
N VAL A 962 33.86 -16.46 1.09
CA VAL A 962 35.24 -16.74 1.52
C VAL A 962 35.98 -17.40 0.35
N THR A 963 37.23 -17.01 0.11
CA THR A 963 38.07 -17.56 -0.96
C THR A 963 39.32 -18.25 -0.41
N SER A 964 39.78 -19.27 -1.12
CA SER A 964 41.02 -19.99 -0.86
C SER A 964 41.68 -20.44 -2.18
N PRO A 965 43.00 -20.73 -2.21
CA PRO A 965 43.66 -21.20 -3.44
C PRO A 965 43.14 -22.55 -3.98
N ALA A 966 42.60 -23.37 -3.10
CA ALA A 966 41.92 -24.63 -3.39
C ALA A 966 40.91 -24.95 -2.27
N GLY A 967 39.95 -25.84 -2.53
CA GLY A 967 39.02 -26.30 -1.50
C GLY A 967 39.76 -27.02 -0.36
N ASP A 968 39.63 -26.48 0.84
CA ASP A 968 40.17 -27.02 2.09
C ASP A 968 39.04 -27.43 3.04
N ALA A 969 39.21 -28.57 3.71
CA ALA A 969 38.27 -29.11 4.68
C ALA A 969 38.46 -28.50 6.08
N ALA A 970 39.67 -28.05 6.44
CA ALA A 970 39.90 -27.37 7.72
C ALA A 970 39.24 -25.98 7.70
N LEU A 971 39.45 -25.19 6.64
CA LEU A 971 38.74 -23.94 6.41
C LEU A 971 37.21 -24.12 6.33
N LEU A 972 36.71 -25.20 5.72
CA LEU A 972 35.27 -25.49 5.71
C LEU A 972 34.73 -25.69 7.14
N ALA A 973 35.42 -26.49 7.96
CA ALA A 973 35.04 -26.75 9.36
C ALA A 973 35.26 -25.55 10.29
N ALA A 974 36.03 -24.54 9.87
CA ALA A 974 36.12 -23.25 10.56
C ALA A 974 34.92 -22.34 10.21
N ILE A 975 34.38 -22.43 8.99
CA ILE A 975 33.24 -21.61 8.53
C ILE A 975 31.89 -22.23 8.96
N GLU A 976 31.75 -23.56 8.87
CA GLU A 976 30.52 -24.29 9.21
C GLU A 976 30.77 -25.17 10.45
N PRO A 977 29.92 -25.11 11.50
CA PRO A 977 28.61 -24.44 11.56
C PRO A 977 28.63 -22.94 11.91
N TYR A 978 29.79 -22.34 12.18
CA TYR A 978 29.92 -20.98 12.74
C TYR A 978 29.05 -19.91 12.06
N VAL A 979 29.05 -19.87 10.72
CA VAL A 979 28.24 -18.93 9.92
C VAL A 979 26.73 -19.10 10.14
N TYR A 980 26.25 -20.33 10.32
CA TYR A 980 24.85 -20.65 10.57
C TYR A 980 24.45 -20.39 12.02
N GLU A 981 25.37 -20.63 12.97
CA GLU A 981 25.21 -20.28 14.38
C GLU A 981 25.11 -18.77 14.59
N TRP A 982 25.97 -17.99 13.94
CA TRP A 982 25.89 -16.53 13.94
C TRP A 982 24.59 -16.03 13.29
N THR A 983 24.17 -16.65 12.18
CA THR A 983 22.88 -16.32 11.53
C THR A 983 21.70 -16.56 12.49
N ARG A 984 21.66 -17.72 13.15
CA ARG A 984 20.61 -18.09 14.12
C ARG A 984 20.60 -17.17 15.34
N LYS A 985 21.76 -16.77 15.86
CA LYS A 985 21.92 -15.81 16.96
C LYS A 985 21.22 -14.48 16.69
N TRP A 986 21.18 -14.03 15.43
CA TRP A 986 20.48 -12.83 14.98
C TRP A 986 19.14 -13.11 14.29
N GLN A 987 18.57 -14.30 14.48
CA GLN A 987 17.27 -14.75 13.94
C GLN A 987 17.16 -14.67 12.40
N GLY A 988 18.30 -14.77 11.70
CA GLY A 988 18.40 -14.65 10.25
C GLY A 988 18.02 -15.91 9.46
N SER A 989 18.00 -15.77 8.13
CA SER A 989 17.82 -16.90 7.20
C SER A 989 19.16 -17.36 6.66
N ILE A 990 19.51 -18.65 6.81
CA ILE A 990 20.72 -19.25 6.23
C ILE A 990 20.69 -19.41 4.70
N SER A 991 19.56 -19.09 4.07
CA SER A 991 19.39 -18.93 2.63
C SER A 991 18.34 -17.86 2.38
N ALA A 992 18.71 -16.79 1.69
CA ALA A 992 17.81 -15.69 1.38
C ALA A 992 17.10 -15.92 0.04
N GLU A 993 17.87 -16.32 -0.98
CA GLU A 993 17.40 -16.41 -2.36
C GLU A 993 17.81 -17.72 -3.06
N HIS A 994 18.92 -18.35 -2.65
CA HIS A 994 19.48 -19.49 -3.38
C HIS A 994 18.80 -20.84 -3.11
N GLY A 995 17.78 -20.90 -2.24
CA GLY A 995 17.13 -22.15 -1.83
C GLY A 995 17.97 -23.01 -0.87
N LEU A 996 17.54 -24.23 -0.58
CA LEU A 996 18.27 -25.19 0.26
C LEU A 996 18.96 -26.28 -0.56
N GLY A 997 18.33 -26.72 -1.65
CA GLY A 997 18.79 -27.78 -2.54
C GLY A 997 19.30 -29.02 -1.83
N LEU A 998 20.46 -29.51 -2.26
CA LEU A 998 21.19 -30.57 -1.57
C LEU A 998 22.03 -29.99 -0.42
N LYS A 999 22.73 -28.88 -0.67
CA LYS A 999 23.84 -28.42 0.19
C LYS A 999 23.40 -27.91 1.56
N LYS A 1000 22.28 -27.19 1.67
CA LYS A 1000 21.82 -26.58 2.94
C LYS A 1000 20.72 -27.37 3.67
N ARG A 1001 20.19 -28.47 3.11
CA ARG A 1001 19.00 -29.18 3.61
C ARG A 1001 19.02 -29.51 5.11
N ASN A 1002 20.13 -30.06 5.62
CA ASN A 1002 20.27 -30.47 7.02
C ASN A 1002 20.51 -29.29 7.98
N TYR A 1003 20.79 -28.09 7.46
CA TYR A 1003 20.99 -26.87 8.24
C TYR A 1003 19.71 -26.03 8.39
N ILE A 1004 18.57 -26.45 7.82
CA ILE A 1004 17.29 -25.70 7.85
C ILE A 1004 16.88 -25.26 9.27
N TYR A 1005 17.21 -26.05 10.30
CA TYR A 1005 16.92 -25.79 11.71
C TYR A 1005 17.67 -24.60 12.33
N TYR A 1006 18.60 -23.98 11.61
CA TYR A 1006 19.16 -22.68 11.99
C TYR A 1006 18.20 -21.51 11.71
N SER A 1007 17.16 -21.71 10.87
CA SER A 1007 16.19 -20.67 10.47
C SER A 1007 14.72 -21.11 10.45
N LYS A 1008 14.39 -22.34 10.88
CA LYS A 1008 13.01 -22.87 11.00
C LYS A 1008 12.84 -23.71 12.28
N SER A 1009 11.66 -23.66 12.89
CA SER A 1009 11.30 -24.54 14.01
C SER A 1009 11.07 -25.97 13.53
N GLN A 1010 11.07 -26.93 14.45
CA GLN A 1010 10.91 -28.35 14.12
C GLN A 1010 9.52 -28.64 13.52
N GLU A 1011 8.50 -27.91 13.95
CA GLU A 1011 7.09 -27.97 13.54
C GLU A 1011 6.92 -27.45 12.12
N ALA A 1012 7.56 -26.32 11.79
CA ALA A 1012 7.54 -25.76 10.45
C ALA A 1012 8.16 -26.72 9.42
N VAL A 1013 9.22 -27.45 9.79
CA VAL A 1013 9.85 -28.43 8.89
C VAL A 1013 9.06 -29.74 8.81
N ARG A 1014 8.38 -30.16 9.90
CA ARG A 1014 7.40 -31.27 9.87
C ARG A 1014 6.28 -30.98 8.88
N LEU A 1015 5.65 -29.81 8.97
CA LEU A 1015 4.57 -29.42 8.04
C LEU A 1015 5.02 -29.38 6.57
N MET A 1016 6.29 -29.04 6.29
CA MET A 1016 6.86 -29.16 4.94
C MET A 1016 7.02 -30.62 4.49
N ALA A 1017 7.35 -31.54 5.41
CA ALA A 1017 7.38 -32.98 5.14
C ALA A 1017 5.97 -33.54 4.93
N ASP A 1018 4.98 -33.11 5.70
CA ASP A 1018 3.57 -33.49 5.53
C ASP A 1018 3.07 -33.11 4.12
N PHE A 1019 3.33 -31.87 3.66
CA PHE A 1019 3.01 -31.45 2.29
C PHE A 1019 3.78 -32.26 1.23
N LYS A 1020 5.04 -32.62 1.48
CA LYS A 1020 5.84 -33.47 0.57
C LYS A 1020 5.27 -34.87 0.46
N THR A 1021 4.89 -35.50 1.57
CA THR A 1021 4.27 -36.83 1.62
C THR A 1021 2.87 -36.82 0.99
N MET A 1022 2.10 -35.74 1.14
CA MET A 1022 0.78 -35.57 0.50
C MET A 1022 0.87 -35.46 -1.03
N LEU A 1023 1.84 -34.71 -1.57
CA LEU A 1023 1.94 -34.41 -3.01
C LEU A 1023 2.87 -35.37 -3.78
N ASP A 1024 3.78 -36.05 -3.09
CA ASP A 1024 4.67 -37.07 -3.64
C ASP A 1024 4.96 -38.17 -2.59
N PRO A 1025 3.98 -39.08 -2.34
CA PRO A 1025 4.11 -40.14 -1.32
C PRO A 1025 5.17 -41.20 -1.65
N LYS A 1026 5.66 -41.28 -2.89
CA LYS A 1026 6.80 -42.13 -3.26
C LYS A 1026 8.16 -41.41 -3.15
N GLY A 1027 8.15 -40.08 -3.02
CA GLY A 1027 9.35 -39.26 -2.95
C GLY A 1027 10.15 -39.21 -4.25
N ILE A 1028 9.54 -39.46 -5.41
CA ILE A 1028 10.23 -39.51 -6.71
C ILE A 1028 10.70 -38.14 -7.21
N LEU A 1029 10.04 -37.04 -6.82
CA LEU A 1029 10.36 -35.69 -7.27
C LEU A 1029 11.49 -35.07 -6.45
N ASN A 1030 12.61 -34.85 -7.13
CA ASN A 1030 13.84 -34.24 -6.65
C ASN A 1030 14.30 -34.77 -5.27
N PRO A 1031 14.53 -36.09 -5.12
CA PRO A 1031 14.87 -36.71 -3.84
C PRO A 1031 16.19 -36.22 -3.24
N TYR A 1032 16.43 -36.60 -1.99
CA TYR A 1032 17.61 -36.20 -1.18
C TYR A 1032 17.69 -34.66 -0.96
N LYS A 1033 16.60 -33.95 -1.25
CA LYS A 1033 16.40 -32.50 -1.21
C LYS A 1033 14.91 -32.25 -0.92
N THR A 1034 14.47 -31.05 -0.56
CA THR A 1034 15.21 -29.94 0.07
C THR A 1034 15.17 -30.03 1.59
N LEU A 1035 14.43 -31.00 2.12
CA LEU A 1035 14.22 -31.24 3.54
C LEU A 1035 15.35 -32.12 4.13
N PRO A 1036 15.53 -32.13 5.45
CA PRO A 1036 16.57 -32.91 6.13
C PRO A 1036 16.49 -34.42 5.90
N ASP A 1037 17.63 -35.11 5.93
CA ASP A 1037 17.68 -36.58 5.76
C ASP A 1037 17.02 -37.34 6.93
N ASN A 1038 16.90 -36.70 8.10
CA ASN A 1038 16.38 -37.29 9.32
C ASN A 1038 14.87 -37.11 9.51
N ILE A 1039 14.19 -36.37 8.61
CA ILE A 1039 12.72 -36.25 8.64
C ILE A 1039 12.09 -37.41 7.87
N ARG A 1040 10.98 -37.92 8.39
CA ARG A 1040 10.18 -39.04 7.85
C ARG A 1040 8.73 -38.61 7.77
#